data_AF-A0A9N8YJI4-F1
#
_entry.id   AF-A0A9N8YJI4-F1
#
_cell.length_a   1.000
_cell.length_b   1.000
_cell.length_c   1.000
_cell.angle_alpha   90.00
_cell.angle_beta   90.00
_cell.angle_gamma   90.00
#
_symmetry.space_group_name_H-M   'P 1'
#
loop_
_entity.id
_entity.type
_entity.pdbx_description
1 polymer ?
#
loop_
_entity_poly.entity_id
_entity_poly.type
_entity_poly.pdbx_seq_one_letter_code
_entity_poly.pdbx_strand_id
1 'polypeptide(L)'
;MEVYILGKDNNTPLTPSSPNSSNKFYTNNDSEILPTKRPKVKDNDDNDDEITSSPTSLFSPNISDADITEIEKNIIQLSEQYSFKINPPPTDRPVRIYCDGIYDLFHFGHAKSLRQAKNSFPNVTLLVGVCDDETTHKKKGKTVLNEYERAESLRHCKWVDEVIEHAPWTIDQEFLNLHRIDYVAHDDIPYASEDCSDVYAFVKSQGKFLPTQRTEGVSTSDLITRIVRDYDQYVRRNLERGVSAKELNIGFLKEKEIHMKKSISDIKTSIHQNWHGTRVELSNNFSELKHDLAQTFTEWEERSQEFVRGFAGKFGAESVVDKIFRRRSRGTLASGSEITEEESNRNGSSEEDPLLRSRSGVALDHLKVVFTLILTYPLALIYKNLIISNNQSFKHLFSISYAIFVFFAIFDLTEAFYGMLLSSLLTYVIMYNVKGVWGPRIVFLCVLGQLSFSHISRQYEDSSDKFDSTGPLMVLVIKLTSFAFSVYDGRRPSHELSPDQKLNSIQVMPSILEFLGYVYFFGGFMIGPAFNFMEYRQFVNLEMFRIESECLINGDIKHLQPQKSINGINNNNNIIIKGEENIQTNVQTNVQTNVQANIQTNNIQTNNIQTNNIQTNNIQTNIQTNIQTFAYKKNDDEIISKIPKYYFPNGFIPAMSKFLNGLFCIACMISIGNKYSFDWTLSEEFKSISFLDRFLYIQMAALCARFKYYIVWLIAEGACILSGLGFNGYDEKGCIKWDRVTNIEIVAYELADNIRSLLETWNKKTNQWLKNYVYLRLTPLGKKPTFFSTFTTFVTSAIWHGFYPGYYLTFVSGAFVQSLHRKLRRHVRPIVLTPRFAHLKFLYDFLGWLATQSIINYLVIPFNLLTLKNSLYVWSNLYFCGHLAILFSHIAFFLGAGIVCKKIVSVGGGSVETEEVMVKKKKIFISKH
;
A
#
# COMPACT_ATOMS: atom_id res chain seq x y z
N MET A 1 -30.40 -23.45 14.23
CA MET A 1 -31.73 -23.04 14.74
C MET A 1 -32.01 -21.60 14.31
N GLU A 2 -33.26 -21.18 14.40
CA GLU A 2 -33.86 -20.16 13.53
C GLU A 2 -34.81 -19.26 14.35
N VAL A 3 -35.10 -18.03 13.86
CA VAL A 3 -36.11 -17.05 14.35
C VAL A 3 -36.03 -16.64 15.85
N TYR A 4 -35.88 -15.37 16.24
CA TYR A 4 -36.89 -14.31 16.12
C TYR A 4 -36.36 -12.88 16.37
N ILE A 5 -37.21 -11.87 16.12
CA ILE A 5 -36.97 -10.43 16.31
C ILE A 5 -38.02 -9.87 17.29
N LEU A 6 -37.58 -9.04 18.26
CA LEU A 6 -38.30 -7.98 19.03
C LEU A 6 -37.27 -7.38 20.03
N GLY A 7 -37.34 -6.14 20.54
CA GLY A 7 -38.19 -5.00 20.18
C GLY A 7 -38.47 -4.04 21.37
N LYS A 8 -37.90 -2.81 21.31
CA LYS A 8 -38.16 -1.60 22.15
C LYS A 8 -37.40 -1.33 23.48
N ASP A 9 -36.61 -0.25 23.42
CA ASP A 9 -36.72 1.04 24.16
C ASP A 9 -36.56 1.20 25.70
N ASN A 10 -35.88 2.33 26.05
CA ASN A 10 -35.95 3.18 27.27
C ASN A 10 -35.03 2.97 28.50
N ASN A 11 -33.91 3.72 28.47
CA ASN A 11 -33.48 4.73 29.46
C ASN A 11 -33.38 4.45 30.99
N THR A 12 -32.13 4.31 31.47
CA THR A 12 -31.49 5.04 32.62
C THR A 12 -32.01 4.91 34.08
N PRO A 13 -31.17 5.17 35.11
CA PRO A 13 -29.75 4.81 35.30
C PRO A 13 -29.41 4.35 36.76
N LEU A 14 -28.11 4.21 37.06
CA LEU A 14 -27.45 4.10 38.38
C LEU A 14 -27.42 2.74 39.11
N THR A 15 -26.45 2.64 40.03
CA THR A 15 -25.93 1.48 40.77
C THR A 15 -25.87 1.82 42.28
N PRO A 16 -25.29 1.03 43.21
CA PRO A 16 -24.83 -0.37 43.15
C PRO A 16 -25.40 -1.28 44.26
N SER A 17 -25.22 -2.60 44.14
CA SER A 17 -25.04 -3.47 45.33
C SER A 17 -24.42 -4.83 44.96
N SER A 18 -23.64 -5.37 45.88
CA SER A 18 -23.09 -6.73 45.91
C SER A 18 -22.69 -7.04 47.38
N PRO A 19 -22.31 -8.27 47.74
CA PRO A 19 -22.36 -9.52 46.97
C PRO A 19 -23.21 -10.59 47.68
N ASN A 20 -23.34 -11.77 47.07
CA ASN A 20 -23.16 -13.00 47.85
C ASN A 20 -22.73 -14.19 46.98
N SER A 21 -22.09 -15.18 47.60
CA SER A 21 -21.41 -16.29 46.93
C SER A 21 -22.08 -17.65 47.16
N SER A 22 -21.92 -18.57 46.20
CA SER A 22 -22.22 -19.99 46.40
C SER A 22 -21.40 -20.88 45.44
N ASN A 23 -20.19 -21.25 45.85
CA ASN A 23 -19.41 -22.32 45.22
C ASN A 23 -19.80 -23.67 45.84
N LYS A 24 -20.09 -24.71 45.04
CA LYS A 24 -19.78 -26.13 45.38
C LYS A 24 -19.91 -27.13 44.22
N PHE A 25 -18.74 -27.66 43.82
CA PHE A 25 -18.40 -29.03 43.40
C PHE A 25 -19.47 -30.11 43.11
N TYR A 26 -19.27 -30.81 41.99
CA TYR A 26 -19.30 -32.28 41.81
C TYR A 26 -18.21 -32.62 40.76
N THR A 27 -17.05 -33.24 41.06
CA THR A 27 -16.70 -34.66 41.37
C THR A 27 -16.58 -35.61 40.16
N ASN A 28 -15.34 -36.14 39.96
CA ASN A 28 -14.95 -37.52 39.59
C ASN A 28 -15.44 -38.10 38.23
N ASN A 29 -14.73 -38.99 37.49
CA ASN A 29 -13.38 -39.62 37.49
C ASN A 29 -13.12 -40.08 36.02
N ASP A 30 -12.10 -40.81 35.52
CA ASP A 30 -10.88 -41.57 35.94
C ASP A 30 -9.98 -41.72 34.67
N SER A 31 -8.82 -42.41 34.52
CA SER A 31 -7.87 -43.19 35.37
C SER A 31 -6.49 -43.29 34.66
N GLU A 32 -5.52 -43.98 35.28
CA GLU A 32 -4.27 -44.64 34.77
C GLU A 32 -3.63 -44.31 33.40
N ILE A 33 -2.34 -43.91 33.42
CA ILE A 33 -1.16 -44.74 32.99
C ILE A 33 0.14 -43.93 33.21
N LEU A 34 1.18 -44.58 33.78
CA LEU A 34 2.52 -44.00 34.00
C LEU A 34 3.53 -44.39 32.91
N PRO A 35 4.51 -43.52 32.62
CA PRO A 35 5.85 -44.03 32.30
C PRO A 35 7.02 -43.26 32.96
N THR A 36 7.76 -44.01 33.78
CA THR A 36 9.24 -44.00 33.92
C THR A 36 10.03 -42.73 34.30
N LYS A 37 10.78 -42.89 35.40
CA LYS A 37 11.94 -42.13 35.89
C LYS A 37 12.86 -41.51 34.80
N ARG A 38 13.40 -40.32 35.10
CA ARG A 38 14.73 -39.86 34.64
C ARG A 38 15.73 -39.90 35.80
N PRO A 39 17.06 -39.96 35.55
CA PRO A 39 18.03 -40.42 36.55
C PRO A 39 18.43 -39.35 37.58
N LYS A 40 18.92 -39.80 38.74
CA LYS A 40 19.72 -38.97 39.65
C LYS A 40 21.04 -38.61 38.97
N VAL A 41 21.43 -37.35 39.05
CA VAL A 41 22.85 -36.96 39.15
C VAL A 41 23.12 -36.75 40.64
N LYS A 42 24.28 -37.20 41.12
CA LYS A 42 24.74 -36.87 42.47
C LYS A 42 25.40 -35.50 42.45
N ASP A 43 25.15 -34.71 43.46
CA ASP A 43 26.22 -34.09 44.23
C ASP A 43 25.90 -34.36 45.72
N ASN A 44 26.94 -34.50 46.53
CA ASN A 44 26.83 -34.57 48.00
C ASN A 44 26.85 -33.10 48.52
N ASP A 45 26.52 -32.75 49.76
CA ASP A 45 26.54 -33.50 51.02
C ASP A 45 25.23 -33.34 51.84
N ASP A 46 25.10 -34.18 52.88
CA ASP A 46 23.93 -34.30 53.76
C ASP A 46 24.00 -33.36 55.00
N ASN A 47 23.12 -33.61 56.00
CA ASN A 47 23.05 -33.01 57.36
C ASN A 47 22.52 -31.56 57.46
N ASP A 48 21.64 -31.16 58.40
CA ASP A 48 20.81 -31.78 59.46
C ASP A 48 19.68 -30.77 59.82
N ASP A 49 18.50 -31.04 60.38
CA ASP A 49 17.68 -32.25 60.65
C ASP A 49 16.20 -31.77 60.87
N GLU A 50 15.21 -32.67 61.00
CA GLU A 50 13.83 -32.29 61.40
C GLU A 50 13.62 -32.28 62.93
N ILE A 51 13.11 -31.18 63.49
CA ILE A 51 12.37 -31.22 64.77
C ILE A 51 11.02 -30.49 64.63
N THR A 52 9.94 -31.23 64.90
CA THR A 52 8.56 -30.74 64.88
C THR A 52 8.13 -30.17 66.24
N SER A 53 7.55 -28.96 66.26
CA SER A 53 6.59 -28.56 67.30
C SER A 53 5.84 -27.28 66.95
N SER A 54 4.70 -27.07 67.59
CA SER A 54 3.89 -25.85 67.57
C SER A 54 3.01 -25.80 68.84
N PRO A 55 2.36 -24.67 69.18
CA PRO A 55 2.90 -23.31 69.13
C PRO A 55 2.60 -22.53 70.44
N THR A 56 3.58 -21.89 71.08
CA THR A 56 3.29 -20.92 72.17
C THR A 56 4.37 -19.83 72.30
N SER A 57 3.95 -18.70 72.86
CA SER A 57 4.68 -17.45 73.11
C SER A 57 6.11 -17.55 73.64
N LEU A 58 6.93 -16.53 73.32
CA LEU A 58 7.46 -15.58 74.32
C LEU A 58 8.11 -14.35 73.66
N PHE A 59 7.80 -13.15 74.15
CA PHE A 59 8.68 -11.98 74.01
C PHE A 59 9.73 -12.05 75.12
N SER A 60 11.02 -11.89 74.80
CA SER A 60 12.08 -11.60 75.77
C SER A 60 13.29 -10.99 75.07
N PRO A 61 13.74 -9.78 75.45
CA PRO A 61 14.99 -9.20 74.96
C PRO A 61 16.16 -9.63 75.85
N ASN A 62 17.08 -10.44 75.32
CA ASN A 62 18.42 -10.66 75.86
C ASN A 62 19.32 -11.18 74.72
N ILE A 63 20.04 -10.26 74.09
CA ILE A 63 21.19 -10.58 73.23
C ILE A 63 22.40 -10.70 74.16
N SER A 64 23.30 -11.67 73.96
CA SER A 64 24.48 -11.80 74.83
C SER A 64 25.61 -10.85 74.41
N ASP A 65 26.48 -10.49 75.36
CA ASP A 65 27.65 -9.64 75.06
C ASP A 65 28.58 -10.26 74.01
N ALA A 66 28.57 -11.60 73.88
CA ALA A 66 29.30 -12.32 72.84
C ALA A 66 28.71 -12.05 71.45
N ASP A 67 27.38 -12.11 71.31
CA ASP A 67 26.69 -11.81 70.04
C ASP A 67 26.94 -10.36 69.61
N ILE A 68 26.90 -9.40 70.55
CA ILE A 68 27.19 -7.99 70.28
C ILE A 68 28.62 -7.83 69.76
N THR A 69 29.59 -8.48 70.42
CA THR A 69 31.01 -8.44 70.02
C THR A 69 31.26 -9.07 68.65
N GLU A 70 30.44 -10.04 68.22
CA GLU A 70 30.51 -10.64 66.88
C GLU A 70 29.83 -9.76 65.82
N ILE A 71 28.69 -9.15 66.14
CA ILE A 71 28.01 -8.17 65.28
C ILE A 71 28.91 -6.95 65.00
N GLU A 72 29.56 -6.40 66.01
CA GLU A 72 30.49 -5.27 65.83
C GLU A 72 31.65 -5.62 64.89
N LYS A 73 32.25 -6.82 65.03
CA LYS A 73 33.30 -7.30 64.11
C LYS A 73 32.78 -7.44 62.67
N ASN A 74 31.60 -8.02 62.49
CA ASN A 74 30.98 -8.18 61.17
C ASN A 74 30.67 -6.83 60.51
N ILE A 75 30.24 -5.82 61.27
CA ILE A 75 30.03 -4.44 60.79
C ILE A 75 31.37 -3.78 60.41
N ILE A 76 32.41 -3.96 61.22
CA ILE A 76 33.75 -3.43 60.92
C ILE A 76 34.26 -4.04 59.61
N GLN A 77 34.21 -5.37 59.47
CA GLN A 77 34.62 -6.09 58.26
C GLN A 77 33.81 -5.68 57.02
N LEU A 78 32.50 -5.44 57.17
CA LEU A 78 31.67 -4.85 56.10
C LEU A 78 32.12 -3.42 55.77
N SER A 79 32.43 -2.59 56.76
CA SER A 79 32.89 -1.21 56.52
C SER A 79 34.30 -1.12 55.91
N GLU A 80 35.12 -2.16 56.02
CA GLU A 80 36.41 -2.29 55.31
C GLU A 80 36.23 -2.69 53.84
N GLN A 81 35.10 -3.31 53.47
CA GLN A 81 34.81 -3.74 52.10
C GLN A 81 34.26 -2.61 51.21
N TYR A 82 33.70 -1.53 51.79
CA TYR A 82 32.99 -0.47 51.08
C TYR A 82 33.57 0.92 51.37
N SER A 83 33.34 1.88 50.47
CA SER A 83 33.91 3.25 50.56
C SER A 83 33.21 4.19 51.56
N PHE A 84 32.32 3.66 52.40
CA PHE A 84 31.55 4.40 53.39
C PHE A 84 31.53 3.66 54.73
N LYS A 85 31.58 4.43 55.83
CA LYS A 85 31.46 3.89 57.18
C LYS A 85 30.05 3.30 57.41
N ILE A 86 29.94 2.30 58.27
CA ILE A 86 28.67 1.83 58.84
C ILE A 86 28.70 2.07 60.36
N ASN A 87 27.60 2.54 60.94
CA ASN A 87 27.48 2.76 62.39
C ASN A 87 27.13 1.46 63.15
N PRO A 88 27.48 1.32 64.44
CA PRO A 88 27.02 0.22 65.29
C PRO A 88 25.49 0.32 65.55
N PRO A 89 24.82 -0.81 65.81
CA PRO A 89 23.37 -0.86 65.96
C PRO A 89 22.93 -0.44 67.37
N PRO A 90 21.68 0.02 67.55
CA PRO A 90 21.12 0.24 68.88
C PRO A 90 20.98 -1.08 69.64
N THR A 91 21.37 -1.08 70.91
CA THR A 91 21.29 -2.26 71.81
C THR A 91 20.07 -2.22 72.74
N ASP A 92 19.37 -1.09 72.84
CA ASP A 92 18.21 -0.85 73.70
C ASP A 92 16.88 -1.33 73.10
N ARG A 93 16.84 -1.60 71.80
CA ARG A 93 15.60 -1.81 71.02
C ARG A 93 15.84 -2.64 69.74
N PRO A 94 14.79 -3.20 69.12
CA PRO A 94 14.89 -3.78 67.78
C PRO A 94 15.39 -2.76 66.74
N VAL A 95 16.29 -3.19 65.86
CA VAL A 95 16.87 -2.34 64.80
C VAL A 95 15.83 -2.10 63.71
N ARG A 96 15.54 -0.83 63.38
CA ARG A 96 14.58 -0.48 62.32
C ARG A 96 15.31 -0.26 60.99
N ILE A 97 15.14 -1.20 60.05
CA ILE A 97 15.73 -1.14 58.72
C ILE A 97 14.66 -0.77 57.69
N TYR A 98 15.00 0.09 56.74
CA TYR A 98 14.12 0.49 55.64
C TYR A 98 14.65 0.02 54.28
N CYS A 99 13.80 -0.59 53.46
CA CYS A 99 14.09 -0.94 52.06
C CYS A 99 13.09 -0.26 51.12
N ASP A 100 13.50 0.75 50.37
CA ASP A 100 12.69 1.34 49.30
C ASP A 100 12.77 0.54 47.99
N GLY A 101 11.81 0.78 47.10
CA GLY A 101 11.81 0.20 45.76
C GLY A 101 10.46 0.28 45.05
N ILE A 102 10.44 -0.19 43.80
CA ILE A 102 9.23 -0.24 42.98
C ILE A 102 8.49 -1.57 43.17
N TYR A 103 9.24 -2.68 43.29
CA TYR A 103 8.70 -4.03 43.52
C TYR A 103 7.73 -4.59 42.46
N ASP A 104 7.69 -3.98 41.26
CA ASP A 104 6.89 -4.45 40.12
C ASP A 104 7.24 -5.89 39.67
N LEU A 105 6.21 -6.66 39.32
CA LEU A 105 6.22 -8.12 39.17
C LEU A 105 6.99 -8.80 40.32
N PHE A 106 6.51 -8.63 41.55
CA PHE A 106 7.20 -9.07 42.76
C PHE A 106 7.66 -10.54 42.68
N HIS A 107 8.97 -10.74 42.80
CA HIS A 107 9.63 -12.00 42.49
C HIS A 107 10.71 -12.36 43.51
N PHE A 108 11.18 -13.61 43.49
CA PHE A 108 12.12 -14.14 44.48
C PHE A 108 13.42 -13.34 44.65
N GLY A 109 13.86 -12.57 43.64
CA GLY A 109 14.99 -11.64 43.79
C GLY A 109 14.74 -10.50 44.79
N HIS A 110 13.52 -9.94 44.82
CA HIS A 110 13.12 -8.93 45.81
C HIS A 110 13.01 -9.57 47.20
N ALA A 111 12.30 -10.70 47.31
CA ALA A 111 12.18 -11.43 48.56
C ALA A 111 13.54 -11.89 49.15
N LYS A 112 14.53 -12.21 48.30
CA LYS A 112 15.91 -12.50 48.73
C LYS A 112 16.69 -11.26 49.18
N SER A 113 16.41 -10.06 48.63
CA SER A 113 16.99 -8.81 49.13
C SER A 113 16.39 -8.44 50.50
N LEU A 114 15.07 -8.46 50.61
CA LEU A 114 14.35 -8.20 51.87
C LEU A 114 14.74 -9.20 52.97
N ARG A 115 15.01 -10.47 52.62
CA ARG A 115 15.58 -11.46 53.56
C ARG A 115 16.98 -11.08 54.05
N GLN A 116 17.84 -10.50 53.22
CA GLN A 116 19.17 -10.06 53.67
C GLN A 116 19.04 -8.95 54.70
N ALA A 117 18.21 -7.93 54.44
CA ALA A 117 17.92 -6.86 55.39
C ALA A 117 17.32 -7.40 56.70
N LYS A 118 16.26 -8.23 56.63
CA LYS A 118 15.61 -8.83 57.81
C LYS A 118 16.56 -9.69 58.66
N ASN A 119 17.54 -10.34 58.04
CA ASN A 119 18.51 -11.20 58.71
C ASN A 119 19.84 -10.49 59.06
N SER A 120 19.97 -9.18 58.86
CA SER A 120 21.25 -8.47 59.07
C SER A 120 21.64 -8.33 60.56
N PHE A 121 20.66 -8.36 61.47
CA PHE A 121 20.87 -8.38 62.92
C PHE A 121 19.88 -9.35 63.59
N PRO A 122 20.11 -9.82 64.84
CA PRO A 122 19.24 -10.80 65.49
C PRO A 122 17.80 -10.33 65.72
N ASN A 123 17.57 -9.02 65.83
CA ASN A 123 16.26 -8.44 66.16
C ASN A 123 15.99 -7.20 65.28
N VAL A 124 15.41 -7.41 64.11
CA VAL A 124 15.12 -6.38 63.09
C VAL A 124 13.61 -6.20 62.92
N THR A 125 13.16 -4.95 62.85
CA THR A 125 11.89 -4.58 62.20
C THR A 125 12.20 -4.03 60.81
N LEU A 126 11.68 -4.67 59.76
CA LEU A 126 11.87 -4.29 58.37
C LEU A 126 10.65 -3.53 57.84
N LEU A 127 10.87 -2.25 57.58
CA LEU A 127 9.97 -1.36 56.87
C LEU A 127 10.28 -1.44 55.37
N VAL A 128 9.28 -1.55 54.50
CA VAL A 128 9.51 -1.57 53.04
C VAL A 128 8.67 -0.51 52.35
N GLY A 129 9.34 0.40 51.65
CA GLY A 129 8.74 1.53 50.94
C GLY A 129 8.42 1.23 49.49
N VAL A 130 7.19 1.53 49.05
CA VAL A 130 6.73 1.39 47.67
C VAL A 130 6.61 2.76 47.01
N CYS A 131 7.43 3.02 46.00
CA CYS A 131 7.29 4.25 45.20
C CYS A 131 5.94 4.25 44.45
N ASP A 132 5.28 5.41 44.42
CA ASP A 132 4.02 5.63 43.70
C ASP A 132 4.18 5.45 42.18
N ASP A 133 3.07 5.22 41.46
CA ASP A 133 3.13 5.02 40.00
C ASP A 133 3.53 6.29 39.23
N GLU A 134 3.14 7.50 39.67
CA GLU A 134 3.44 8.75 38.94
C GLU A 134 4.94 9.07 38.94
N THR A 135 5.56 9.09 40.11
CA THR A 135 7.00 9.28 40.30
C THR A 135 7.79 8.18 39.59
N THR A 136 7.33 6.93 39.67
CA THR A 136 7.99 5.80 39.00
C THR A 136 7.97 5.93 37.49
N HIS A 137 6.81 6.27 36.90
CA HIS A 137 6.66 6.43 35.45
C HIS A 137 7.42 7.66 34.94
N LYS A 138 7.56 8.71 35.77
CA LYS A 138 8.33 9.90 35.46
C LYS A 138 9.84 9.68 35.52
N LYS A 139 10.35 9.04 36.58
CA LYS A 139 11.80 8.95 36.89
C LYS A 139 12.50 7.66 36.44
N LYS A 140 11.79 6.65 35.95
CA LYS A 140 12.42 5.38 35.51
C LYS A 140 11.73 4.69 34.34
N GLY A 141 10.40 4.56 34.37
CA GLY A 141 9.68 3.80 33.36
C GLY A 141 8.38 3.20 33.88
N LYS A 142 7.67 2.49 33.00
CA LYS A 142 6.33 1.98 33.31
C LYS A 142 6.37 0.74 34.20
N THR A 143 5.40 0.66 35.11
CA THR A 143 5.07 -0.54 35.89
C THR A 143 4.06 -1.42 35.13
N VAL A 144 4.05 -2.71 35.43
CA VAL A 144 3.03 -3.68 34.98
C VAL A 144 1.94 -3.84 36.04
N LEU A 145 2.33 -3.92 37.31
CA LEU A 145 1.44 -3.87 38.48
C LEU A 145 1.28 -2.43 38.97
N ASN A 146 0.07 -2.05 39.36
CA ASN A 146 -0.18 -0.74 39.97
C ASN A 146 0.34 -0.65 41.42
N GLU A 147 0.46 0.55 41.96
CA GLU A 147 1.00 0.80 43.31
C GLU A 147 0.35 -0.02 44.43
N TYR A 148 -0.98 -0.23 44.39
CA TYR A 148 -1.71 -1.04 45.37
C TYR A 148 -1.37 -2.54 45.23
N GLU A 149 -1.28 -3.05 44.00
CA GLU A 149 -0.86 -4.43 43.73
C GLU A 149 0.60 -4.68 44.16
N ARG A 150 1.46 -3.67 44.02
CA ARG A 150 2.87 -3.71 44.46
C ARG A 150 2.99 -3.67 45.99
N ALA A 151 2.17 -2.86 46.67
CA ALA A 151 2.10 -2.81 48.13
C ALA A 151 1.54 -4.12 48.74
N GLU A 152 0.45 -4.67 48.19
CA GLU A 152 -0.13 -5.92 48.69
C GLU A 152 0.83 -7.12 48.48
N SER A 153 1.57 -7.13 47.36
CA SER A 153 2.63 -8.12 47.11
C SER A 153 3.72 -8.14 48.19
N LEU A 154 3.99 -7.00 48.84
CA LEU A 154 4.92 -6.91 49.97
C LEU A 154 4.30 -7.31 51.30
N ARG A 155 3.01 -6.98 51.54
CA ARG A 155 2.28 -7.45 52.74
C ARG A 155 2.23 -8.97 52.84
N HIS A 156 2.37 -9.68 51.72
CA HIS A 156 2.45 -11.14 51.67
C HIS A 156 3.90 -11.70 51.69
N CYS A 157 4.92 -10.85 51.79
CA CYS A 157 6.32 -11.28 51.87
C CYS A 157 6.73 -11.58 53.33
N LYS A 158 7.08 -12.84 53.62
CA LYS A 158 7.46 -13.34 54.96
C LYS A 158 8.45 -12.47 55.76
N TRP A 159 9.29 -11.69 55.09
CA TRP A 159 10.40 -10.94 55.72
C TRP A 159 10.03 -9.50 56.10
N VAL A 160 8.84 -9.03 55.73
CA VAL A 160 8.38 -7.64 55.89
C VAL A 160 7.48 -7.52 57.11
N ASP A 161 7.72 -6.52 57.96
CA ASP A 161 6.88 -6.25 59.14
C ASP A 161 5.97 -5.02 58.91
N GLU A 162 6.47 -3.99 58.23
CA GLU A 162 5.76 -2.74 57.93
C GLU A 162 5.88 -2.40 56.43
N VAL A 163 4.79 -1.99 55.78
CA VAL A 163 4.80 -1.49 54.39
C VAL A 163 4.44 -0.01 54.39
N ILE A 164 5.25 0.81 53.72
CA ILE A 164 5.04 2.25 53.54
C ILE A 164 4.62 2.48 52.07
N GLU A 165 3.38 2.88 51.87
CA GLU A 165 2.86 3.31 50.56
C GLU A 165 3.31 4.76 50.25
N HIS A 166 3.39 5.10 48.97
CA HIS A 166 3.87 6.41 48.47
C HIS A 166 5.25 6.83 49.01
N ALA A 167 6.20 5.89 49.01
CA ALA A 167 7.56 6.12 49.48
C ALA A 167 8.30 7.18 48.65
N PRO A 168 9.08 8.09 49.29
CA PRO A 168 9.80 9.14 48.59
C PRO A 168 10.98 8.58 47.78
N TRP A 169 11.21 9.16 46.60
CA TRP A 169 12.31 8.77 45.69
C TRP A 169 13.72 9.10 46.20
N THR A 170 13.81 10.02 47.16
CA THR A 170 15.06 10.42 47.82
C THR A 170 14.76 10.55 49.30
N ILE A 171 15.59 9.94 50.15
CA ILE A 171 15.37 9.89 51.60
C ILE A 171 16.01 11.12 52.24
N ASP A 172 15.27 11.82 53.10
CA ASP A 172 15.74 12.96 53.87
C ASP A 172 15.75 12.69 55.40
N GLN A 173 16.17 13.70 56.17
CA GLN A 173 16.25 13.57 57.63
C GLN A 173 14.87 13.51 58.31
N GLU A 174 13.84 14.12 57.73
CA GLU A 174 12.50 14.14 58.30
C GLU A 174 11.86 12.76 58.20
N PHE A 175 11.96 12.11 57.05
CA PHE A 175 11.51 10.73 56.82
C PHE A 175 12.26 9.72 57.73
N LEU A 176 13.59 9.84 57.84
CA LEU A 176 14.39 9.00 58.76
C LEU A 176 13.94 9.16 60.23
N ASN A 177 13.62 10.38 60.65
CA ASN A 177 13.18 10.67 62.02
C ASN A 177 11.74 10.18 62.27
N LEU A 178 10.83 10.41 61.32
CA LEU A 178 9.41 10.05 61.39
C LEU A 178 9.20 8.55 61.59
N HIS A 179 9.85 7.74 60.74
CA HIS A 179 9.76 6.27 60.79
C HIS A 179 10.76 5.63 61.76
N ARG A 180 11.61 6.43 62.41
CA ARG A 180 12.68 6.04 63.33
C ARG A 180 13.65 5.02 62.69
N ILE A 181 14.12 5.32 61.49
CA ILE A 181 14.95 4.42 60.69
C ILE A 181 16.40 4.47 61.19
N ASP A 182 16.92 3.32 61.58
CA ASP A 182 18.31 3.13 61.99
C ASP A 182 19.21 2.94 60.77
N TYR A 183 18.82 2.08 59.82
CA TYR A 183 19.53 1.84 58.55
C TYR A 183 18.60 1.82 57.33
N VAL A 184 19.15 2.15 56.16
CA VAL A 184 18.51 1.93 54.85
C VAL A 184 19.29 0.84 54.11
N ALA A 185 18.59 -0.17 53.59
CA ALA A 185 19.18 -1.30 52.90
C ALA A 185 18.72 -1.39 51.44
N HIS A 186 19.65 -1.22 50.51
CA HIS A 186 19.46 -1.35 49.05
C HIS A 186 20.70 -2.04 48.45
N ASP A 187 20.72 -2.36 47.16
CA ASP A 187 21.97 -2.78 46.51
C ASP A 187 22.99 -1.63 46.41
N ASP A 188 24.28 -1.99 46.42
CA ASP A 188 25.41 -1.05 46.50
C ASP A 188 25.65 -0.24 45.21
N ILE A 189 24.92 -0.54 44.12
CA ILE A 189 25.10 0.14 42.84
C ILE A 189 24.62 1.59 43.01
N PRO A 190 25.45 2.61 42.71
CA PRO A 190 25.05 4.01 42.77
C PRO A 190 23.78 4.28 41.95
N TYR A 191 22.70 4.67 42.62
CA TYR A 191 21.39 4.75 41.99
C TYR A 191 21.18 6.15 41.43
N ALA A 192 21.61 6.34 40.19
CA ALA A 192 21.50 7.61 39.47
C ALA A 192 20.04 7.94 39.11
N SER A 193 19.72 9.24 39.18
CA SER A 193 18.47 9.88 38.80
C SER A 193 18.81 11.13 37.99
N GLU A 194 17.84 11.71 37.25
CA GLU A 194 18.10 12.86 36.36
C GLU A 194 18.84 14.04 37.05
N ASP A 195 18.56 14.28 38.33
CA ASP A 195 19.14 15.36 39.15
C ASP A 195 20.32 14.94 40.05
N CYS A 196 20.68 13.64 40.15
CA CYS A 196 21.60 13.15 41.19
C CYS A 196 22.34 11.85 40.79
N SER A 197 23.63 11.75 41.11
CA SER A 197 24.48 10.58 40.77
C SER A 197 24.25 9.34 41.66
N ASP A 198 23.82 9.51 42.91
CA ASP A 198 23.41 8.43 43.81
C ASP A 198 22.42 8.96 44.85
N VAL A 199 21.13 8.56 44.75
CA VAL A 199 20.10 9.02 45.70
C VAL A 199 20.36 8.58 47.14
N TYR A 200 21.20 7.57 47.37
CA TYR A 200 21.58 7.10 48.71
C TYR A 200 22.80 7.81 49.30
N ALA A 201 23.45 8.73 48.58
CA ALA A 201 24.67 9.41 49.03
C ALA A 201 24.50 10.12 50.39
N PHE A 202 23.33 10.70 50.66
CA PHE A 202 22.98 11.28 51.97
C PHE A 202 23.02 10.25 53.10
N VAL A 203 22.44 9.07 52.91
CA VAL A 203 22.37 8.03 53.93
C VAL A 203 23.72 7.33 54.12
N LYS A 204 24.47 7.15 53.03
CA LYS A 204 25.87 6.67 53.03
C LYS A 204 26.77 7.62 53.82
N SER A 205 26.63 8.94 53.68
CA SER A 205 27.46 9.92 54.41
C SER A 205 27.19 9.94 55.92
N GLN A 206 25.98 9.58 56.36
CA GLN A 206 25.63 9.41 57.78
C GLN A 206 26.08 8.06 58.37
N GLY A 207 26.58 7.13 57.55
CA GLY A 207 26.90 5.77 57.96
C GLY A 207 25.69 4.90 58.29
N LYS A 208 24.54 5.20 57.68
CA LYS A 208 23.26 4.49 57.84
C LYS A 208 22.90 3.57 56.67
N PHE A 209 23.76 3.42 55.67
CA PHE A 209 23.49 2.57 54.51
C PHE A 209 24.01 1.14 54.72
N LEU A 210 23.23 0.14 54.29
CA LEU A 210 23.51 -1.27 54.47
C LEU A 210 23.41 -2.02 53.11
N PRO A 211 24.52 -2.40 52.49
CA PRO A 211 24.51 -2.95 51.13
C PRO A 211 23.93 -4.37 51.07
N THR A 212 23.05 -4.62 50.10
CA THR A 212 22.45 -5.94 49.81
C THR A 212 22.90 -6.48 48.45
N GLN A 213 22.86 -7.80 48.27
CA GLN A 213 23.26 -8.46 47.04
C GLN A 213 22.06 -8.82 46.15
N ARG A 214 22.14 -8.40 44.88
CA ARG A 214 21.14 -8.72 43.85
C ARG A 214 21.19 -10.21 43.51
N THR A 215 20.01 -10.82 43.30
CA THR A 215 19.94 -12.21 42.81
C THR A 215 20.09 -12.25 41.30
N GLU A 216 21.12 -12.93 40.78
CA GLU A 216 21.27 -13.11 39.32
C GLU A 216 20.16 -14.00 38.71
N GLY A 217 19.89 -13.81 37.42
CA GLY A 217 18.95 -14.63 36.65
C GLY A 217 17.46 -14.31 36.87
N VAL A 218 17.14 -13.28 37.66
CA VAL A 218 15.78 -12.76 37.81
C VAL A 218 15.76 -11.23 37.94
N SER A 219 14.84 -10.61 37.21
CA SER A 219 14.46 -9.20 37.33
C SER A 219 13.05 -9.02 36.76
N THR A 220 12.36 -7.93 37.10
CA THR A 220 11.09 -7.53 36.46
C THR A 220 11.23 -7.54 34.94
N SER A 221 12.35 -6.99 34.43
CA SER A 221 12.70 -6.94 33.01
C SER A 221 12.90 -8.33 32.40
N ASP A 222 13.58 -9.27 33.07
CA ASP A 222 13.72 -10.67 32.63
C ASP A 222 12.36 -11.36 32.51
N LEU A 223 11.46 -11.14 33.47
CA LEU A 223 10.12 -11.74 33.44
C LEU A 223 9.29 -11.19 32.27
N ILE A 224 9.30 -9.87 32.08
CA ILE A 224 8.68 -9.22 30.91
C ILE A 224 9.27 -9.77 29.61
N THR A 225 10.60 -9.86 29.48
CA THR A 225 11.27 -10.37 28.28
C THR A 225 10.91 -11.83 27.99
N ARG A 226 10.78 -12.69 29.00
CA ARG A 226 10.31 -14.08 28.85
C ARG A 226 8.87 -14.13 28.33
N ILE A 227 7.96 -13.38 28.95
CA ILE A 227 6.55 -13.30 28.56
C ILE A 227 6.41 -12.78 27.12
N VAL A 228 7.10 -11.71 26.77
CA VAL A 228 7.06 -11.09 25.43
C VAL A 228 7.65 -12.02 24.36
N ARG A 229 8.74 -12.73 24.66
CA ARG A 229 9.36 -13.70 23.74
C ARG A 229 8.41 -14.85 23.40
N ASP A 230 7.71 -15.37 24.40
CA ASP A 230 6.84 -16.54 24.23
C ASP A 230 5.42 -16.15 23.78
N TYR A 231 5.05 -14.86 23.81
CA TYR A 231 3.73 -14.34 23.42
C TYR A 231 3.30 -14.75 22.01
N ASP A 232 4.17 -14.61 21.01
CA ASP A 232 3.88 -15.02 19.63
C ASP A 232 3.63 -16.54 19.50
N GLN A 233 4.25 -17.34 20.38
CA GLN A 233 4.06 -18.79 20.44
C GLN A 233 2.78 -19.17 21.22
N TYR A 234 2.49 -18.48 22.32
CA TYR A 234 1.22 -18.59 23.06
C TYR A 234 0.02 -18.27 22.16
N VAL A 235 0.10 -17.15 21.44
CA VAL A 235 -0.95 -16.74 20.49
C VAL A 235 -1.16 -17.81 19.42
N ARG A 236 -0.08 -18.28 18.77
CA ARG A 236 -0.19 -19.34 17.75
C ARG A 236 -0.86 -20.60 18.30
N ARG A 237 -0.39 -21.11 19.45
CA ARG A 237 -0.94 -22.33 20.08
C ARG A 237 -2.43 -22.22 20.38
N ASN A 238 -2.93 -21.05 20.80
CA ASN A 238 -4.34 -20.89 21.14
C ASN A 238 -5.23 -20.70 19.89
N LEU A 239 -4.75 -19.98 18.86
CA LEU A 239 -5.40 -19.96 17.55
C LEU A 239 -5.48 -21.36 16.93
N GLU A 240 -4.44 -22.19 17.10
CA GLU A 240 -4.42 -23.59 16.65
C GLU A 240 -5.34 -24.51 17.45
N ARG A 241 -5.68 -24.14 18.69
CA ARG A 241 -6.71 -24.80 19.52
C ARG A 241 -8.13 -24.31 19.23
N GLY A 242 -8.30 -23.41 18.26
CA GLY A 242 -9.60 -22.87 17.86
C GLY A 242 -10.13 -21.71 18.72
N VAL A 243 -9.34 -21.20 19.67
CA VAL A 243 -9.70 -19.98 20.42
C VAL A 243 -9.68 -18.80 19.45
N SER A 244 -10.72 -17.96 19.45
CA SER A 244 -10.82 -16.88 18.48
C SER A 244 -9.82 -15.76 18.78
N ALA A 245 -9.37 -15.08 17.72
CA ALA A 245 -8.49 -13.92 17.85
C ALA A 245 -9.09 -12.79 18.71
N LYS A 246 -10.44 -12.73 18.80
CA LYS A 246 -11.17 -11.76 19.63
C LYS A 246 -11.08 -12.09 21.12
N GLU A 247 -11.14 -13.36 21.51
CA GLU A 247 -11.02 -13.81 22.91
C GLU A 247 -9.58 -13.66 23.41
N LEU A 248 -8.60 -13.84 22.52
CA LEU A 248 -7.18 -13.58 22.79
C LEU A 248 -6.81 -12.08 22.70
N ASN A 249 -7.78 -11.20 22.42
CA ASN A 249 -7.63 -9.75 22.25
C ASN A 249 -6.55 -9.32 21.22
N ILE A 250 -6.41 -10.11 20.14
CA ILE A 250 -5.39 -9.93 19.09
C ILE A 250 -5.94 -9.00 18.00
N GLY A 251 -5.14 -8.01 17.58
CA GLY A 251 -5.45 -7.20 16.40
C GLY A 251 -5.42 -8.01 15.11
N PHE A 252 -6.44 -7.85 14.26
CA PHE A 252 -6.65 -8.54 12.98
C PHE A 252 -5.40 -8.69 12.08
N LEU A 253 -4.49 -7.70 12.08
CA LEU A 253 -3.24 -7.79 11.31
C LEU A 253 -2.31 -8.92 11.82
N LYS A 254 -2.19 -9.08 13.13
CA LYS A 254 -1.34 -10.11 13.77
C LYS A 254 -1.94 -11.52 13.62
N GLU A 255 -3.27 -11.62 13.64
CA GLU A 255 -4.00 -12.83 13.26
C GLU A 255 -3.62 -13.29 11.83
N LYS A 256 -3.64 -12.37 10.85
CA LYS A 256 -3.26 -12.70 9.46
C LYS A 256 -1.77 -12.96 9.27
N GLU A 257 -0.89 -12.25 9.98
CA GLU A 257 0.55 -12.54 10.02
C GLU A 257 0.82 -13.99 10.47
N ILE A 258 0.15 -14.44 11.54
CA ILE A 258 0.34 -15.77 12.11
C ILE A 258 -0.24 -16.86 11.20
N HIS A 259 -1.41 -16.64 10.60
CA HIS A 259 -1.92 -17.55 9.56
C HIS A 259 -0.97 -17.64 8.35
N MET A 260 -0.41 -16.53 7.88
CA MET A 260 0.52 -16.54 6.75
C MET A 260 1.83 -17.27 7.08
N LYS A 261 2.40 -17.02 8.27
CA LYS A 261 3.57 -17.75 8.78
C LYS A 261 3.28 -19.25 8.94
N LYS A 262 2.05 -19.63 9.31
CA LYS A 262 1.62 -21.03 9.33
C LYS A 262 1.56 -21.64 7.92
N SER A 263 0.87 -21.01 6.97
CA SER A 263 0.80 -21.50 5.59
C SER A 263 2.20 -21.71 4.97
N ILE A 264 3.14 -20.81 5.22
CA ILE A 264 4.54 -20.94 4.75
C ILE A 264 5.24 -22.15 5.41
N SER A 265 5.00 -22.38 6.71
CA SER A 265 5.51 -23.57 7.41
C SER A 265 4.91 -24.87 6.87
N ASP A 266 3.59 -24.89 6.68
CA ASP A 266 2.84 -26.07 6.21
C ASP A 266 3.25 -26.43 4.77
N ILE A 267 3.46 -25.43 3.90
CA ILE A 267 4.04 -25.58 2.56
C ILE A 267 5.46 -26.14 2.65
N LYS A 268 6.32 -25.60 3.53
CA LYS A 268 7.69 -26.09 3.71
C LYS A 268 7.73 -27.57 4.11
N THR A 269 6.89 -28.02 5.04
CA THR A 269 6.77 -29.45 5.38
C THR A 269 6.19 -30.29 4.25
N SER A 270 5.19 -29.77 3.53
CA SER A 270 4.58 -30.46 2.38
C SER A 270 5.57 -30.67 1.23
N ILE A 271 6.46 -29.71 0.97
CA ILE A 271 7.57 -29.86 0.02
C ILE A 271 8.57 -30.89 0.55
N HIS A 272 8.98 -30.79 1.81
CA HIS A 272 10.00 -31.67 2.39
C HIS A 272 9.58 -33.14 2.48
N GLN A 273 8.28 -33.43 2.55
CA GLN A 273 7.74 -34.80 2.57
C GLN A 273 7.57 -35.43 1.18
N ASN A 274 7.53 -34.63 0.09
CA ASN A 274 7.19 -35.12 -1.26
C ASN A 274 8.40 -35.17 -2.23
N TRP A 275 9.63 -34.90 -1.79
CA TRP A 275 10.75 -34.61 -2.69
C TRP A 275 11.87 -35.67 -2.75
N HIS A 276 11.66 -36.72 -3.54
CA HIS A 276 12.72 -37.58 -4.08
C HIS A 276 12.77 -37.43 -5.62
N GLY A 277 13.78 -36.74 -6.14
CA GLY A 277 13.96 -36.58 -7.59
C GLY A 277 15.10 -35.62 -7.96
N THR A 278 14.82 -34.31 -7.90
CA THR A 278 15.69 -33.28 -8.51
C THR A 278 16.55 -32.60 -7.45
N ARG A 279 17.85 -32.93 -7.38
CA ARG A 279 18.74 -32.51 -6.27
C ARG A 279 19.81 -31.46 -6.59
N VAL A 280 20.40 -31.45 -7.80
CA VAL A 280 21.64 -30.68 -8.06
C VAL A 280 21.38 -29.25 -8.55
N GLU A 281 20.47 -29.07 -9.49
CA GLU A 281 20.18 -27.74 -10.06
C GLU A 281 19.37 -26.87 -9.10
N LEU A 282 18.38 -27.48 -8.42
CA LEU A 282 17.60 -26.83 -7.39
C LEU A 282 18.37 -26.57 -6.08
N SER A 283 19.46 -27.28 -5.78
CA SER A 283 20.19 -27.02 -4.52
C SER A 283 20.86 -25.66 -4.52
N ASN A 284 21.33 -25.17 -5.67
CA ASN A 284 22.12 -23.96 -5.74
C ASN A 284 21.20 -22.74 -5.64
N ASN A 285 20.21 -22.63 -6.53
CA ASN A 285 19.20 -21.57 -6.50
C ASN A 285 18.40 -21.56 -5.18
N PHE A 286 18.17 -22.72 -4.56
CA PHE A 286 17.53 -22.78 -3.23
C PHE A 286 18.51 -22.52 -2.07
N SER A 287 19.82 -22.65 -2.28
CA SER A 287 20.83 -22.22 -1.30
C SER A 287 21.03 -20.71 -1.32
N GLU A 288 21.00 -20.07 -2.50
CA GLU A 288 20.97 -18.62 -2.69
C GLU A 288 19.66 -18.04 -2.13
N LEU A 289 18.50 -18.55 -2.55
CA LEU A 289 17.21 -18.12 -1.98
C LEU A 289 17.13 -18.34 -0.47
N LYS A 290 17.78 -19.39 0.07
CA LYS A 290 17.90 -19.61 1.52
C LYS A 290 18.89 -18.63 2.17
N HIS A 291 19.95 -18.22 1.47
CA HIS A 291 20.90 -17.21 1.94
C HIS A 291 20.24 -15.82 1.97
N ASP A 292 19.56 -15.42 0.91
CA ASP A 292 18.87 -14.13 0.79
C ASP A 292 17.66 -14.05 1.74
N LEU A 293 16.89 -15.14 1.88
CA LEU A 293 15.87 -15.23 2.91
C LEU A 293 16.50 -15.24 4.31
N ALA A 294 17.64 -15.90 4.54
CA ALA A 294 18.32 -15.84 5.83
C ALA A 294 18.84 -14.43 6.14
N GLN A 295 19.38 -13.71 5.16
CA GLN A 295 19.79 -12.31 5.30
C GLN A 295 18.57 -11.42 5.57
N THR A 296 17.51 -11.52 4.78
CA THR A 296 16.26 -10.76 4.97
C THR A 296 15.60 -11.09 6.32
N PHE A 297 15.64 -12.35 6.76
CA PHE A 297 15.18 -12.73 8.10
C PHE A 297 16.14 -12.29 9.20
N THR A 298 17.44 -12.15 8.94
CA THR A 298 18.42 -11.61 9.89
C THR A 298 18.23 -10.10 10.04
N GLU A 299 18.07 -9.34 8.95
CA GLU A 299 17.71 -7.92 8.98
C GLU A 299 16.34 -7.70 9.67
N TRP A 300 15.39 -8.60 9.47
CA TRP A 300 14.10 -8.57 10.18
C TRP A 300 14.23 -8.98 11.66
N GLU A 301 15.09 -9.93 11.99
CA GLU A 301 15.40 -10.33 13.38
C GLU A 301 16.15 -9.21 14.09
N GLU A 302 17.12 -8.55 13.45
CA GLU A 302 17.84 -7.36 13.94
C GLU A 302 16.90 -6.18 14.15
N ARG A 303 15.99 -5.88 13.21
CA ARG A 303 14.94 -4.87 13.43
C ARG A 303 13.93 -5.27 14.50
N SER A 304 13.69 -6.57 14.70
CA SER A 304 12.91 -7.05 15.85
C SER A 304 13.70 -6.89 17.15
N GLN A 305 15.04 -7.01 17.13
CA GLN A 305 15.92 -6.73 18.25
C GLN A 305 16.04 -5.23 18.53
N GLU A 306 16.00 -4.34 17.52
CA GLU A 306 15.81 -2.90 17.70
C GLU A 306 14.46 -2.59 18.35
N PHE A 307 13.38 -3.24 17.91
CA PHE A 307 12.06 -3.09 18.52
C PHE A 307 12.03 -3.61 19.96
N VAL A 308 12.67 -4.75 20.25
CA VAL A 308 12.82 -5.31 21.61
C VAL A 308 13.72 -4.43 22.48
N ARG A 309 14.80 -3.85 21.95
CA ARG A 309 15.64 -2.85 22.64
C ARG A 309 14.84 -1.57 22.94
N GLY A 310 14.13 -1.02 21.96
CA GLY A 310 13.25 0.15 22.11
C GLY A 310 11.98 -0.11 22.95
N PHE A 311 11.67 -1.38 23.24
CA PHE A 311 10.68 -1.79 24.23
C PHE A 311 11.33 -1.92 25.62
N ALA A 312 12.47 -2.61 25.73
CA ALA A 312 13.22 -2.81 26.97
C ALA A 312 13.79 -1.51 27.56
N GLY A 313 14.14 -0.53 26.73
CA GLY A 313 14.54 0.81 27.16
C GLY A 313 13.43 1.57 27.89
N LYS A 314 12.15 1.28 27.61
CA LYS A 314 10.99 1.84 28.35
C LYS A 314 10.81 1.23 29.75
N PHE A 315 11.65 0.25 30.09
CA PHE A 315 11.74 -0.42 31.39
C PHE A 315 13.19 -0.44 31.93
N GLY A 316 14.10 0.39 31.38
CA GLY A 316 15.47 0.59 31.89
C GLY A 316 16.41 -0.63 31.86
N ALA A 317 16.23 -1.57 30.93
CA ALA A 317 16.81 -2.92 31.02
C ALA A 317 18.07 -3.21 30.16
N GLU A 318 18.74 -2.18 29.62
CA GLU A 318 19.71 -2.35 28.51
C GLU A 318 20.93 -3.24 28.83
N SER A 319 21.48 -3.14 30.05
CA SER A 319 22.68 -3.89 30.45
C SER A 319 22.48 -5.42 30.51
N VAL A 320 21.23 -5.88 30.68
CA VAL A 320 20.89 -7.31 30.67
C VAL A 320 20.85 -7.84 29.23
N VAL A 321 20.33 -7.04 28.30
CA VAL A 321 20.25 -7.37 26.88
C VAL A 321 21.65 -7.63 26.32
N ASP A 322 22.60 -6.71 26.54
CA ASP A 322 23.95 -6.85 26.01
C ASP A 322 24.77 -7.97 26.69
N LYS A 323 24.53 -8.29 27.97
CA LYS A 323 25.07 -9.49 28.62
C LYS A 323 24.58 -10.78 27.94
N ILE A 324 23.31 -10.83 27.50
CA ILE A 324 22.74 -11.99 26.80
C ILE A 324 23.32 -12.11 25.39
N PHE A 325 23.37 -11.02 24.61
CA PHE A 325 23.86 -11.07 23.22
C PHE A 325 25.38 -11.32 23.12
N ARG A 326 26.19 -10.81 24.05
CA ARG A 326 27.65 -11.12 24.09
C ARG A 326 27.96 -12.61 24.20
N ARG A 327 27.03 -13.44 24.69
CA ARG A 327 27.25 -14.89 24.85
C ARG A 327 27.15 -15.69 23.54
N ARG A 328 26.85 -15.04 22.40
CA ARG A 328 26.72 -15.68 21.08
C ARG A 328 27.88 -15.41 20.11
N SER A 329 28.71 -14.39 20.37
CA SER A 329 29.83 -13.99 19.48
C SER A 329 31.19 -14.46 20.02
N ARG A 330 31.44 -15.77 19.94
CA ARG A 330 32.77 -16.35 20.22
C ARG A 330 32.99 -17.64 19.41
N GLY A 331 33.22 -17.49 18.11
CA GLY A 331 33.37 -18.63 17.20
C GLY A 331 33.52 -18.29 15.73
N THR A 332 34.57 -17.55 15.36
CA THR A 332 35.34 -17.63 14.09
C THR A 332 36.53 -16.68 14.23
N LEU A 333 37.74 -17.12 13.90
CA LEU A 333 38.94 -16.30 14.01
C LEU A 333 39.93 -16.66 12.90
N ALA A 334 40.40 -15.63 12.19
CA ALA A 334 41.60 -15.56 11.34
C ALA A 334 41.92 -16.70 10.34
N SER A 335 41.83 -16.35 9.06
CA SER A 335 43.00 -16.43 8.16
C SER A 335 42.86 -15.39 7.05
N GLY A 336 43.91 -14.66 6.72
CA GLY A 336 43.94 -13.73 5.59
C GLY A 336 45.16 -13.96 4.71
N SER A 337 45.05 -13.57 3.45
CA SER A 337 46.16 -13.55 2.49
C SER A 337 45.86 -12.54 1.38
N GLU A 338 46.80 -11.66 1.09
CA GLU A 338 46.86 -10.89 -0.16
C GLU A 338 47.14 -11.85 -1.32
N ILE A 339 46.79 -11.48 -2.57
CA ILE A 339 47.65 -11.65 -3.77
C ILE A 339 46.99 -11.05 -5.04
N THR A 340 47.78 -10.20 -5.70
CA THR A 340 47.82 -9.74 -7.11
C THR A 340 46.57 -9.30 -7.90
N GLU A 341 46.77 -8.21 -8.64
CA GLU A 341 46.08 -7.88 -9.89
C GLU A 341 46.45 -8.89 -11.02
N GLU A 342 46.00 -8.63 -12.26
CA GLU A 342 46.19 -9.46 -13.47
C GLU A 342 45.40 -10.78 -13.55
N GLU A 343 44.19 -10.70 -14.11
CA GLU A 343 43.92 -11.49 -15.32
C GLU A 343 43.03 -10.68 -16.29
N SER A 344 43.34 -10.73 -17.58
CA SER A 344 42.66 -9.92 -18.61
C SER A 344 42.08 -10.79 -19.73
N ASN A 345 41.06 -10.26 -20.41
CA ASN A 345 40.57 -10.74 -21.70
C ASN A 345 40.10 -12.21 -21.78
N ARG A 346 38.81 -12.43 -21.45
CA ARG A 346 37.88 -13.08 -22.40
C ARG A 346 36.39 -12.93 -22.06
N ASN A 347 35.74 -11.98 -22.72
CA ASN A 347 34.61 -12.22 -23.66
C ASN A 347 34.04 -10.88 -24.11
N GLY A 348 33.97 -10.65 -25.43
CA GLY A 348 33.55 -9.36 -25.99
C GLY A 348 32.10 -9.37 -26.45
N SER A 349 31.35 -8.31 -26.10
CA SER A 349 30.06 -7.98 -26.70
C SER A 349 29.90 -6.46 -26.81
N SER A 350 30.27 -5.92 -27.97
CA SER A 350 29.98 -4.56 -28.47
C SER A 350 30.01 -3.41 -27.44
N GLU A 351 31.15 -2.73 -27.32
CA GLU A 351 31.18 -1.35 -26.83
C GLU A 351 30.43 -0.42 -27.82
N GLU A 352 29.58 0.49 -27.32
CA GLU A 352 28.94 1.52 -28.15
C GLU A 352 29.89 2.70 -28.42
N ASP A 353 29.90 3.20 -29.66
CA ASP A 353 30.79 4.28 -30.11
C ASP A 353 30.65 5.58 -29.29
N PRO A 354 31.70 6.02 -28.56
CA PRO A 354 31.68 7.26 -27.77
C PRO A 354 31.31 8.53 -28.55
N LEU A 355 31.54 8.56 -29.87
CA LEU A 355 31.30 9.74 -30.71
C LEU A 355 29.82 10.17 -30.72
N LEU A 356 28.88 9.23 -30.67
CA LEU A 356 27.44 9.53 -30.69
C LEU A 356 26.94 10.21 -29.40
N ARG A 357 27.49 9.83 -28.23
CA ARG A 357 27.11 10.40 -26.93
C ARG A 357 27.49 11.87 -26.84
N SER A 358 28.63 12.26 -27.45
CA SER A 358 29.17 13.63 -27.44
C SER A 358 28.33 14.68 -28.18
N ARG A 359 27.52 14.27 -29.19
CA ARG A 359 26.82 15.20 -30.10
C ARG A 359 25.35 15.46 -29.77
N SER A 360 24.75 14.70 -28.86
CA SER A 360 23.31 14.76 -28.58
C SER A 360 22.96 14.93 -27.09
N GLY A 361 23.78 14.42 -26.17
CA GLY A 361 23.47 14.43 -24.73
C GLY A 361 22.28 13.56 -24.32
N VAL A 362 21.72 12.75 -25.23
CA VAL A 362 20.53 11.91 -24.99
C VAL A 362 20.91 10.44 -25.19
N ALA A 363 20.57 9.59 -24.22
CA ALA A 363 20.81 8.14 -24.32
C ALA A 363 20.10 7.53 -25.54
N LEU A 364 20.78 6.64 -26.25
CA LEU A 364 20.33 6.05 -27.52
C LEU A 364 18.92 5.42 -27.42
N ASP A 365 18.62 4.80 -26.29
CA ASP A 365 17.34 4.13 -26.04
C ASP A 365 16.15 5.10 -25.94
N HIS A 366 16.36 6.33 -25.47
CA HIS A 366 15.32 7.36 -25.55
C HIS A 366 15.03 7.76 -27.01
N LEU A 367 16.05 7.78 -27.87
CA LEU A 367 15.87 8.02 -29.31
C LEU A 367 15.15 6.85 -29.99
N LYS A 368 15.46 5.59 -29.63
CA LYS A 368 14.72 4.40 -30.08
C LYS A 368 13.23 4.47 -29.74
N VAL A 369 12.87 4.91 -28.52
CA VAL A 369 11.47 5.11 -28.11
C VAL A 369 10.78 6.19 -28.93
N VAL A 370 11.40 7.37 -29.11
CA VAL A 370 10.82 8.47 -29.90
C VAL A 370 10.67 8.07 -31.36
N PHE A 371 11.66 7.40 -31.96
CA PHE A 371 11.59 6.85 -33.31
C PHE A 371 10.43 5.86 -33.46
N THR A 372 10.30 4.90 -32.54
CA THR A 372 9.21 3.91 -32.54
C THR A 372 7.85 4.58 -32.48
N LEU A 373 7.67 5.58 -31.60
CA LEU A 373 6.42 6.34 -31.49
C LEU A 373 6.08 7.11 -32.77
N ILE A 374 7.05 7.78 -33.40
CA ILE A 374 6.85 8.49 -34.68
C ILE A 374 6.51 7.50 -35.80
N LEU A 375 7.19 6.35 -35.85
CA LEU A 375 6.97 5.30 -36.85
C LEU A 375 5.54 4.73 -36.82
N THR A 376 4.84 4.78 -35.69
CA THR A 376 3.43 4.36 -35.62
C THR A 376 2.47 5.20 -36.47
N TYR A 377 2.81 6.44 -36.84
CA TYR A 377 1.94 7.31 -37.64
C TYR A 377 1.77 6.85 -39.11
N PRO A 378 2.82 6.66 -39.92
CA PRO A 378 2.69 6.09 -41.26
C PRO A 378 2.13 4.65 -41.22
N LEU A 379 2.50 3.87 -40.20
CA LEU A 379 1.93 2.53 -39.99
C LEU A 379 0.43 2.57 -39.69
N ALA A 380 -0.08 3.58 -38.98
CA ALA A 380 -1.51 3.75 -38.75
C ALA A 380 -2.30 4.07 -40.02
N LEU A 381 -1.70 4.79 -40.98
CA LEU A 381 -2.29 5.00 -42.31
C LEU A 381 -2.34 3.70 -43.12
N ILE A 382 -1.27 2.90 -43.09
CA ILE A 382 -1.25 1.56 -43.72
C ILE A 382 -2.29 0.64 -43.06
N TYR A 383 -2.37 0.64 -41.73
CA TYR A 383 -3.36 -0.13 -40.97
C TYR A 383 -4.80 0.28 -41.29
N LYS A 384 -5.06 1.58 -41.46
CA LYS A 384 -6.37 2.09 -41.92
C LYS A 384 -6.75 1.54 -43.30
N ASN A 385 -5.79 1.38 -44.21
CA ASN A 385 -6.04 0.76 -45.52
C ASN A 385 -6.31 -0.76 -45.40
N LEU A 386 -5.60 -1.45 -44.50
CA LEU A 386 -5.87 -2.86 -44.15
C LEU A 386 -7.21 -3.06 -43.41
N ILE A 387 -7.71 -2.04 -42.71
CA ILE A 387 -9.06 -2.04 -42.13
C ILE A 387 -10.11 -2.07 -43.25
N ILE A 388 -9.94 -1.24 -44.29
CA ILE A 388 -10.86 -1.06 -45.41
C ILE A 388 -10.93 -2.31 -46.31
N SER A 389 -9.83 -3.04 -46.50
CA SER A 389 -9.84 -4.32 -47.24
C SER A 389 -10.55 -5.48 -46.52
N ASN A 390 -11.10 -5.22 -45.32
CA ASN A 390 -11.90 -6.11 -44.49
C ASN A 390 -11.25 -7.45 -44.03
N ASN A 391 -10.01 -7.74 -44.43
CA ASN A 391 -9.35 -9.00 -44.06
C ASN A 391 -8.83 -8.97 -42.61
N GLN A 392 -9.64 -9.47 -41.67
CA GLN A 392 -9.37 -9.43 -40.22
C GLN A 392 -8.03 -10.08 -39.83
N SER A 393 -7.70 -11.25 -40.41
CA SER A 393 -6.46 -11.98 -40.12
C SER A 393 -5.20 -11.17 -40.40
N PHE A 394 -5.19 -10.38 -41.48
CA PHE A 394 -4.06 -9.49 -41.80
C PHE A 394 -3.94 -8.31 -40.83
N LYS A 395 -5.04 -7.80 -40.27
CA LYS A 395 -5.03 -6.75 -39.23
C LYS A 395 -4.36 -7.26 -37.95
N HIS A 396 -4.68 -8.48 -37.53
CA HIS A 396 -4.02 -9.12 -36.39
C HIS A 396 -2.54 -9.39 -36.66
N LEU A 397 -2.21 -10.00 -37.81
CA LEU A 397 -0.85 -10.37 -38.17
C LEU A 397 0.07 -9.14 -38.31
N PHE A 398 -0.40 -8.04 -38.92
CA PHE A 398 0.34 -6.77 -38.98
C PHE A 398 0.76 -6.28 -37.59
N SER A 399 -0.15 -6.36 -36.60
CA SER A 399 0.12 -5.91 -35.24
C SER A 399 1.21 -6.77 -34.57
N ILE A 400 1.09 -8.09 -34.70
CA ILE A 400 2.04 -9.06 -34.14
C ILE A 400 3.43 -8.90 -34.80
N SER A 401 3.49 -8.82 -36.13
CA SER A 401 4.74 -8.64 -36.87
C SER A 401 5.44 -7.31 -36.54
N TYR A 402 4.69 -6.22 -36.34
CA TYR A 402 5.29 -4.96 -35.89
C TYR A 402 5.83 -5.05 -34.46
N ALA A 403 5.12 -5.70 -33.53
CA ALA A 403 5.62 -5.91 -32.19
C ALA A 403 6.92 -6.73 -32.19
N ILE A 404 6.98 -7.81 -32.96
CA ILE A 404 8.21 -8.61 -33.16
C ILE A 404 9.33 -7.72 -33.71
N PHE A 405 9.07 -6.93 -34.76
CA PHE A 405 10.07 -6.01 -35.33
C PHE A 405 10.61 -5.01 -34.29
N VAL A 406 9.75 -4.41 -33.46
CA VAL A 406 10.18 -3.47 -32.41
C VAL A 406 11.03 -4.18 -31.34
N PHE A 407 10.57 -5.31 -30.80
CA PHE A 407 11.32 -6.03 -29.76
C PHE A 407 12.65 -6.58 -30.26
N PHE A 408 12.71 -7.16 -31.46
CA PHE A 408 13.92 -7.81 -31.99
C PHE A 408 14.87 -6.81 -32.68
N ALA A 409 14.36 -5.96 -33.57
CA ALA A 409 15.21 -5.16 -34.46
C ALA A 409 15.43 -3.70 -34.01
N ILE A 410 14.69 -3.20 -33.02
CA ILE A 410 14.92 -1.85 -32.44
C ILE A 410 15.55 -1.94 -31.05
N PHE A 411 15.02 -2.78 -30.16
CA PHE A 411 15.40 -2.80 -28.75
C PHE A 411 16.26 -4.00 -28.31
N ASP A 412 16.40 -5.04 -29.12
CA ASP A 412 17.06 -6.32 -28.77
C ASP A 412 16.55 -6.96 -27.46
N LEU A 413 15.24 -6.83 -27.23
CA LEU A 413 14.51 -7.32 -26.06
C LEU A 413 13.79 -8.65 -26.37
N THR A 414 14.56 -9.62 -26.86
CA THR A 414 14.09 -10.94 -27.32
C THR A 414 13.50 -11.79 -26.18
N GLU A 415 14.25 -11.99 -25.09
CA GLU A 415 13.80 -12.72 -23.89
C GLU A 415 12.55 -12.08 -23.26
N ALA A 416 12.48 -10.76 -23.23
CA ALA A 416 11.30 -10.03 -22.77
C ALA A 416 10.07 -10.32 -23.65
N PHE A 417 10.22 -10.36 -24.97
CA PHE A 417 9.13 -10.74 -25.87
C PHE A 417 8.67 -12.18 -25.63
N TYR A 418 9.58 -13.14 -25.46
CA TYR A 418 9.22 -14.53 -25.14
C TYR A 418 8.51 -14.64 -23.79
N GLY A 419 8.98 -13.94 -22.75
CA GLY A 419 8.30 -13.87 -21.45
C GLY A 419 6.90 -13.26 -21.53
N MET A 420 6.70 -12.21 -22.34
CA MET A 420 5.39 -11.59 -22.60
C MET A 420 4.46 -12.52 -23.42
N LEU A 421 5.02 -13.26 -24.39
CA LEU A 421 4.27 -14.20 -25.21
C LEU A 421 3.81 -15.41 -24.37
N LEU A 422 4.69 -15.94 -23.54
CA LEU A 422 4.39 -17.03 -22.61
C LEU A 422 3.26 -16.64 -21.65
N SER A 423 3.31 -15.47 -21.00
CA SER A 423 2.24 -15.06 -20.08
C SER A 423 0.92 -14.74 -20.78
N SER A 424 0.97 -14.30 -22.04
CA SER A 424 -0.21 -14.14 -22.89
C SER A 424 -0.85 -15.50 -23.24
N LEU A 425 -0.06 -16.47 -23.69
CA LEU A 425 -0.54 -17.83 -24.02
C LEU A 425 -1.04 -18.57 -22.77
N LEU A 426 -0.32 -18.47 -21.65
CA LEU A 426 -0.78 -18.99 -20.36
C LEU A 426 -2.11 -18.34 -19.92
N THR A 427 -2.28 -17.02 -20.11
CA THR A 427 -3.55 -16.35 -19.84
C THR A 427 -4.69 -16.92 -20.67
N TYR A 428 -4.47 -17.16 -21.97
CA TYR A 428 -5.47 -17.79 -22.85
C TYR A 428 -5.81 -19.21 -22.39
N VAL A 429 -4.81 -20.05 -22.11
CA VAL A 429 -4.98 -21.45 -21.66
C VAL A 429 -5.66 -21.54 -20.29
N ILE A 430 -5.25 -20.72 -19.31
CA ILE A 430 -5.89 -20.64 -17.99
C ILE A 430 -7.35 -20.24 -18.15
N MET A 431 -7.65 -19.20 -18.95
CA MET A 431 -9.02 -18.75 -19.12
C MET A 431 -9.89 -19.71 -19.94
N TYR A 432 -9.32 -20.47 -20.88
CA TYR A 432 -10.03 -21.52 -21.60
C TYR A 432 -10.49 -22.63 -20.65
N ASN A 433 -9.58 -23.13 -19.80
CA ASN A 433 -9.84 -24.29 -18.93
C ASN A 433 -10.53 -23.92 -17.60
N VAL A 434 -10.09 -22.87 -16.92
CA VAL A 434 -10.57 -22.49 -15.58
C VAL A 434 -11.80 -21.58 -15.71
N LYS A 435 -13.00 -22.19 -15.60
CA LYS A 435 -14.28 -21.48 -15.79
C LYS A 435 -14.73 -20.62 -14.60
N GLY A 436 -14.30 -20.96 -13.37
CA GLY A 436 -14.70 -20.27 -12.13
C GLY A 436 -13.87 -19.03 -11.77
N VAL A 437 -14.22 -18.38 -10.65
CA VAL A 437 -13.63 -17.11 -10.17
C VAL A 437 -12.11 -17.15 -9.94
N TRP A 438 -11.54 -18.33 -9.81
CA TRP A 438 -10.10 -18.52 -9.67
C TRP A 438 -9.32 -18.26 -10.96
N GLY A 439 -9.90 -18.47 -12.14
CA GLY A 439 -9.24 -18.22 -13.44
C GLY A 439 -8.62 -16.82 -13.54
N PRO A 440 -9.39 -15.73 -13.45
CA PRO A 440 -8.85 -14.38 -13.51
C PRO A 440 -7.98 -14.00 -12.30
N ARG A 441 -8.17 -14.64 -11.14
CA ARG A 441 -7.31 -14.41 -9.96
C ARG A 441 -5.92 -15.01 -10.15
N ILE A 442 -5.83 -16.22 -10.72
CA ILE A 442 -4.56 -16.87 -11.06
C ILE A 442 -3.84 -16.04 -12.12
N VAL A 443 -4.52 -15.65 -13.20
CA VAL A 443 -3.94 -14.73 -14.21
C VAL A 443 -3.42 -13.44 -13.57
N PHE A 444 -4.20 -12.81 -12.68
CA PHE A 444 -3.79 -11.58 -11.99
C PHE A 444 -2.52 -11.80 -11.14
N LEU A 445 -2.44 -12.88 -10.38
CA LEU A 445 -1.27 -13.20 -9.55
C LEU A 445 -0.05 -13.58 -10.38
N CYS A 446 -0.20 -14.39 -11.43
CA CYS A 446 0.91 -14.80 -12.29
C CYS A 446 1.49 -13.62 -13.08
N VAL A 447 0.64 -12.79 -13.70
CA VAL A 447 1.08 -11.68 -14.56
C VAL A 447 1.60 -10.50 -13.74
N LEU A 448 1.00 -10.19 -12.58
CA LEU A 448 1.57 -9.20 -11.66
C LEU A 448 2.83 -9.74 -10.95
N GLY A 449 2.93 -11.05 -10.72
CA GLY A 449 4.12 -11.71 -10.19
C GLY A 449 5.30 -11.66 -11.15
N GLN A 450 5.08 -11.91 -12.45
CA GLN A 450 6.08 -11.72 -13.50
C GLN A 450 6.60 -10.27 -13.52
N LEU A 451 5.69 -9.28 -13.53
CA LEU A 451 6.08 -7.88 -13.46
C LEU A 451 6.84 -7.53 -12.18
N SER A 452 6.45 -8.14 -11.05
CA SER A 452 7.16 -7.96 -9.77
C SER A 452 8.58 -8.53 -9.82
N PHE A 453 8.77 -9.69 -10.43
CA PHE A 453 10.09 -10.29 -10.63
C PHE A 453 10.98 -9.43 -11.53
N SER A 454 10.47 -8.95 -12.69
CA SER A 454 11.21 -8.05 -13.57
C SER A 454 11.59 -6.73 -12.88
N HIS A 455 10.68 -6.14 -12.10
CA HIS A 455 10.97 -4.95 -11.29
C HIS A 455 12.05 -5.20 -10.23
N ILE A 456 12.08 -6.38 -9.61
CA ILE A 456 13.06 -6.74 -8.59
C ILE A 456 14.44 -7.05 -9.22
N SER A 457 14.50 -7.82 -10.31
CA SER A 457 15.76 -8.11 -11.04
C SER A 457 16.46 -6.81 -11.44
N ARG A 458 15.71 -5.88 -12.04
CA ARG A 458 16.23 -4.56 -12.42
C ARG A 458 16.78 -3.74 -11.25
N GLN A 459 16.29 -3.93 -10.03
CA GLN A 459 16.81 -3.23 -8.85
C GLN A 459 18.19 -3.72 -8.39
N TYR A 460 18.63 -4.89 -8.85
CA TYR A 460 19.98 -5.41 -8.60
C TYR A 460 20.95 -5.14 -9.77
N GLU A 461 20.45 -4.92 -10.98
CA GLU A 461 21.25 -4.72 -12.20
C GLU A 461 21.73 -3.26 -12.44
N ASP A 462 21.21 -2.31 -11.66
CA ASP A 462 21.57 -0.87 -11.55
C ASP A 462 21.76 -0.07 -12.86
N SER A 463 21.33 -0.59 -14.02
CA SER A 463 21.40 0.14 -15.29
C SER A 463 20.23 1.12 -15.46
N SER A 464 20.47 2.39 -15.13
CA SER A 464 19.52 3.50 -15.31
C SER A 464 19.15 3.77 -16.78
N ASP A 465 20.15 3.69 -17.66
CA ASP A 465 20.11 4.32 -19.00
C ASP A 465 19.47 3.45 -20.10
N LYS A 466 19.24 2.15 -19.83
CA LYS A 466 18.63 1.21 -20.79
C LYS A 466 17.10 1.24 -20.76
N PHE A 467 16.48 1.11 -21.94
CA PHE A 467 15.05 0.86 -22.08
C PHE A 467 14.73 -0.58 -21.69
N ASP A 468 13.56 -0.77 -21.07
CA ASP A 468 13.24 -1.98 -20.32
C ASP A 468 11.83 -2.50 -20.63
N SER A 469 11.79 -3.82 -20.75
CA SER A 469 10.62 -4.70 -20.76
C SER A 469 9.49 -4.33 -19.78
N THR A 470 9.78 -3.78 -18.60
CA THR A 470 8.75 -3.49 -17.58
C THR A 470 7.69 -2.52 -18.08
N GLY A 471 8.03 -1.55 -18.95
CA GLY A 471 7.06 -0.62 -19.54
C GLY A 471 5.99 -1.32 -20.39
N PRO A 472 6.39 -2.06 -21.46
CA PRO A 472 5.48 -2.91 -22.22
C PRO A 472 4.77 -3.97 -21.36
N LEU A 473 5.45 -4.55 -20.37
CA LEU A 473 4.87 -5.54 -19.46
C LEU A 473 3.81 -4.92 -18.54
N MET A 474 3.98 -3.68 -18.07
CA MET A 474 2.97 -2.92 -17.31
C MET A 474 1.68 -2.72 -18.13
N VAL A 475 1.79 -2.41 -19.43
CA VAL A 475 0.64 -2.36 -20.36
C VAL A 475 0.03 -3.74 -20.55
N LEU A 476 0.85 -4.79 -20.66
CA LEU A 476 0.40 -6.17 -20.79
C LEU A 476 -0.39 -6.64 -19.55
N VAL A 477 0.03 -6.30 -18.33
CA VAL A 477 -0.69 -6.62 -17.09
C VAL A 477 -2.10 -6.05 -17.13
N ILE A 478 -2.28 -4.81 -17.60
CA ILE A 478 -3.61 -4.21 -17.79
C ILE A 478 -4.42 -5.04 -18.79
N LYS A 479 -3.89 -5.35 -19.98
CA LYS A 479 -4.60 -6.08 -21.04
C LYS A 479 -5.01 -7.49 -20.61
N LEU A 480 -4.07 -8.30 -20.13
CA LEU A 480 -4.28 -9.72 -19.79
C LEU A 480 -5.26 -9.88 -18.61
N THR A 481 -5.12 -9.07 -17.56
CA THR A 481 -6.03 -9.15 -16.41
C THR A 481 -7.43 -8.62 -16.73
N SER A 482 -7.53 -7.57 -17.54
CA SER A 482 -8.83 -7.09 -18.05
C SER A 482 -9.53 -8.18 -18.87
N PHE A 483 -8.82 -8.77 -19.85
CA PHE A 483 -9.32 -9.87 -20.67
C PHE A 483 -9.80 -11.05 -19.81
N ALA A 484 -9.00 -11.48 -18.83
CA ALA A 484 -9.36 -12.61 -17.98
C ALA A 484 -10.63 -12.34 -17.14
N PHE A 485 -10.75 -11.15 -16.55
CA PHE A 485 -11.98 -10.78 -15.84
C PHE A 485 -13.19 -10.59 -16.77
N SER A 486 -12.98 -10.10 -18.00
CA SER A 486 -14.00 -9.99 -19.03
C SER A 486 -14.53 -11.35 -19.51
N VAL A 487 -13.66 -12.36 -19.68
CA VAL A 487 -14.05 -13.75 -19.97
C VAL A 487 -14.79 -14.38 -18.80
N TYR A 488 -14.39 -14.09 -17.55
CA TYR A 488 -15.11 -14.57 -16.37
C TYR A 488 -16.50 -13.93 -16.22
N ASP A 489 -16.61 -12.61 -16.40
CA ASP A 489 -17.91 -11.93 -16.36
C ASP A 489 -18.81 -12.34 -17.53
N GLY A 490 -18.24 -12.66 -18.69
CA GLY A 490 -18.95 -13.26 -19.84
C GLY A 490 -19.48 -14.69 -19.62
N ARG A 491 -19.20 -15.31 -18.46
CA ARG A 491 -19.75 -16.62 -18.06
C ARG A 491 -20.84 -16.52 -16.99
N ARG A 492 -21.21 -15.30 -16.59
CA ARG A 492 -22.16 -15.03 -15.49
C ARG A 492 -23.50 -14.50 -16.00
N PRO A 493 -24.61 -14.73 -15.27
CA PRO A 493 -25.91 -14.18 -15.65
C PRO A 493 -25.89 -12.65 -15.73
N SER A 494 -26.39 -12.09 -16.83
CA SER A 494 -26.34 -10.65 -17.10
C SER A 494 -26.99 -9.78 -16.03
N HIS A 495 -27.88 -10.31 -15.19
CA HIS A 495 -28.49 -9.55 -14.09
C HIS A 495 -27.51 -9.30 -12.92
N GLU A 496 -26.45 -10.11 -12.77
CA GLU A 496 -25.41 -9.93 -11.74
C GLU A 496 -24.28 -8.96 -12.14
N LEU A 497 -24.30 -8.48 -13.39
CA LEU A 497 -23.23 -7.66 -13.97
C LEU A 497 -23.54 -6.17 -13.89
N SER A 498 -22.55 -5.36 -13.53
CA SER A 498 -22.64 -3.91 -13.67
C SER A 498 -22.71 -3.49 -15.17
N PRO A 499 -23.16 -2.27 -15.51
CA PRO A 499 -23.13 -1.78 -16.88
C PRO A 499 -21.74 -1.85 -17.52
N ASP A 500 -20.71 -1.42 -16.78
CA ASP A 500 -19.29 -1.50 -17.19
C ASP A 500 -18.86 -2.95 -17.48
N GLN A 501 -19.34 -3.92 -16.70
CA GLN A 501 -19.02 -5.35 -16.89
C GLN A 501 -19.76 -5.95 -18.09
N LYS A 502 -21.02 -5.59 -18.33
CA LYS A 502 -21.81 -6.03 -19.49
C LYS A 502 -21.13 -5.64 -20.80
N LEU A 503 -20.80 -4.36 -20.93
CA LEU A 503 -20.16 -3.78 -22.12
C LEU A 503 -18.83 -4.45 -22.46
N ASN A 504 -18.08 -4.89 -21.44
CA ASN A 504 -16.76 -5.51 -21.60
C ASN A 504 -16.80 -7.05 -21.49
N SER A 505 -17.97 -7.69 -21.39
CA SER A 505 -18.07 -9.14 -21.19
C SER A 505 -17.74 -9.94 -22.45
N ILE A 506 -16.93 -10.99 -22.32
CA ILE A 506 -16.50 -11.84 -23.45
C ILE A 506 -17.24 -13.17 -23.34
N GLN A 507 -18.39 -13.24 -24.01
CA GLN A 507 -19.30 -14.40 -24.00
C GLN A 507 -18.69 -15.62 -24.73
N VAL A 508 -17.95 -15.37 -25.81
CA VAL A 508 -17.30 -16.40 -26.66
C VAL A 508 -15.80 -16.10 -26.73
N MET A 509 -14.97 -17.11 -26.44
CA MET A 509 -13.52 -17.01 -26.51
C MET A 509 -13.06 -16.61 -27.92
N PRO A 510 -12.10 -15.68 -28.06
CA PRO A 510 -11.52 -15.33 -29.35
C PRO A 510 -10.64 -16.44 -29.93
N SER A 511 -10.31 -16.33 -31.21
CA SER A 511 -9.20 -17.11 -31.77
C SER A 511 -7.86 -16.67 -31.15
N ILE A 512 -6.85 -17.53 -31.17
CA ILE A 512 -5.51 -17.18 -30.67
C ILE A 512 -4.93 -16.01 -31.48
N LEU A 513 -5.16 -15.96 -32.79
CA LEU A 513 -4.71 -14.85 -33.66
C LEU A 513 -5.37 -13.51 -33.28
N GLU A 514 -6.69 -13.51 -33.05
CA GLU A 514 -7.44 -12.32 -32.63
C GLU A 514 -6.96 -11.83 -31.26
N PHE A 515 -6.75 -12.75 -30.31
CA PHE A 515 -6.25 -12.45 -28.98
C PHE A 515 -4.81 -11.90 -28.99
N LEU A 516 -3.89 -12.50 -29.75
CA LEU A 516 -2.52 -11.98 -29.88
C LEU A 516 -2.50 -10.64 -30.62
N GLY A 517 -3.38 -10.42 -31.59
CA GLY A 517 -3.57 -9.13 -32.25
C GLY A 517 -4.04 -8.02 -31.29
N TYR A 518 -4.88 -8.34 -30.30
CA TYR A 518 -5.27 -7.43 -29.21
C TYR A 518 -4.09 -7.09 -28.29
N VAL A 519 -3.38 -8.13 -27.84
CA VAL A 519 -2.22 -8.03 -26.94
C VAL A 519 -1.14 -7.15 -27.57
N TYR A 520 -0.73 -7.48 -28.79
CA TYR A 520 0.37 -6.83 -29.51
C TYR A 520 -0.07 -5.71 -30.47
N PHE A 521 -1.26 -5.11 -30.25
CA PHE A 521 -1.75 -4.02 -31.09
C PHE A 521 -0.73 -2.90 -31.28
N PHE A 522 -0.35 -2.64 -32.54
CA PHE A 522 0.83 -1.85 -32.91
C PHE A 522 0.89 -0.45 -32.27
N GLY A 523 -0.24 0.27 -32.19
CA GLY A 523 -0.31 1.62 -31.65
C GLY A 523 -0.29 1.72 -30.11
N GLY A 524 -0.29 0.58 -29.40
CA GLY A 524 -0.52 0.58 -27.95
C GLY A 524 -0.11 -0.70 -27.22
N PHE A 525 1.05 -1.28 -27.54
CA PHE A 525 1.66 -2.35 -26.75
C PHE A 525 2.89 -1.88 -25.92
N MET A 526 3.63 -0.86 -26.37
CA MET A 526 4.83 -0.37 -25.67
C MET A 526 4.49 0.53 -24.45
N ILE A 527 3.90 1.70 -24.70
CA ILE A 527 3.59 2.73 -23.67
C ILE A 527 2.23 3.42 -23.93
N GLY A 528 1.53 2.99 -24.99
CA GLY A 528 0.28 3.61 -25.45
C GLY A 528 -0.94 3.27 -24.58
N PRO A 529 -2.07 3.92 -24.83
CA PRO A 529 -3.29 3.73 -24.05
C PRO A 529 -3.80 2.27 -24.12
N ALA A 530 -3.93 1.63 -22.96
CA ALA A 530 -4.60 0.34 -22.86
C ALA A 530 -6.12 0.47 -23.11
N PHE A 531 -6.72 -0.55 -23.72
CA PHE A 531 -8.16 -0.64 -24.01
C PHE A 531 -8.65 -2.07 -23.77
N ASN A 532 -9.95 -2.25 -23.63
CA ASN A 532 -10.55 -3.56 -23.36
C ASN A 532 -10.65 -4.36 -24.67
N PHE A 533 -10.62 -5.69 -24.56
CA PHE A 533 -10.69 -6.59 -25.71
C PHE A 533 -11.96 -6.37 -26.58
N MET A 534 -13.11 -6.07 -25.97
CA MET A 534 -14.34 -5.81 -26.74
C MET A 534 -14.25 -4.52 -27.58
N GLU A 535 -13.53 -3.50 -27.12
CA GLU A 535 -13.26 -2.28 -27.91
C GLU A 535 -12.38 -2.60 -29.13
N TYR A 536 -11.43 -3.53 -28.99
CA TYR A 536 -10.59 -4.01 -30.08
C TYR A 536 -11.36 -4.85 -31.11
N ARG A 537 -12.20 -5.79 -30.66
CA ARG A 537 -13.07 -6.59 -31.53
C ARG A 537 -13.98 -5.68 -32.37
N GLN A 538 -14.67 -4.72 -31.73
CA GLN A 538 -15.53 -3.75 -32.42
C GLN A 538 -14.79 -2.89 -33.44
N PHE A 539 -13.51 -2.59 -33.21
CA PHE A 539 -12.64 -1.85 -34.12
C PHE A 539 -12.20 -2.68 -35.34
N VAL A 540 -11.70 -3.90 -35.10
CA VAL A 540 -11.25 -4.84 -36.15
C VAL A 540 -12.40 -5.25 -37.07
N ASN A 541 -13.58 -5.47 -36.50
CA ASN A 541 -14.79 -5.92 -37.19
C ASN A 541 -15.57 -4.80 -37.90
N LEU A 542 -15.09 -3.55 -37.85
CA LEU A 542 -15.80 -2.35 -38.33
C LEU A 542 -17.13 -2.02 -37.62
N GLU A 543 -17.54 -2.78 -36.59
CA GLU A 543 -18.79 -2.58 -35.85
C GLU A 543 -18.93 -1.14 -35.32
N MET A 544 -17.84 -0.55 -34.80
CA MET A 544 -17.86 0.83 -34.30
C MET A 544 -18.03 1.90 -35.39
N PHE A 545 -17.92 1.55 -36.68
CA PHE A 545 -18.09 2.45 -37.82
C PHE A 545 -19.39 2.20 -38.60
N ARG A 546 -20.25 1.29 -38.12
CA ARG A 546 -21.48 0.87 -38.80
C ARG A 546 -22.53 1.99 -38.82
N ILE A 547 -23.19 2.17 -39.97
CA ILE A 547 -24.36 3.04 -40.12
C ILE A 547 -25.63 2.23 -39.79
N GLU A 548 -26.57 2.84 -39.05
CA GLU A 548 -27.86 2.24 -38.71
C GLU A 548 -28.94 2.62 -39.72
N SER A 549 -29.79 1.67 -40.09
CA SER A 549 -30.77 1.81 -41.18
C SER A 549 -31.87 2.83 -40.89
N GLU A 550 -32.23 3.07 -39.63
CA GLU A 550 -33.27 4.04 -39.26
C GLU A 550 -32.87 5.49 -39.60
N CYS A 551 -31.55 5.79 -39.61
CA CYS A 551 -31.03 7.09 -40.05
C CYS A 551 -31.27 7.36 -41.54
N LEU A 552 -31.57 6.32 -42.33
CA LEU A 552 -31.79 6.42 -43.78
C LEU A 552 -33.28 6.65 -44.12
N ILE A 553 -34.19 6.19 -43.26
CA ILE A 553 -35.65 6.26 -43.48
C ILE A 553 -36.18 7.70 -43.38
N ASN A 554 -35.59 8.53 -42.51
CA ASN A 554 -36.03 9.91 -42.28
C ASN A 554 -35.30 10.96 -43.13
N GLY A 555 -34.37 10.56 -44.02
CA GLY A 555 -33.63 11.46 -44.92
C GLY A 555 -32.63 12.43 -44.26
N ASP A 556 -32.62 12.55 -42.93
CA ASP A 556 -31.86 13.58 -42.21
C ASP A 556 -30.46 13.10 -41.79
N ILE A 557 -29.50 13.24 -42.71
CA ILE A 557 -28.09 12.83 -42.58
C ILE A 557 -27.39 13.43 -41.34
N LYS A 558 -27.96 14.49 -40.73
CA LYS A 558 -27.44 15.17 -39.53
C LYS A 558 -27.48 14.31 -38.25
N HIS A 559 -28.25 13.22 -38.22
CA HIS A 559 -28.45 12.41 -37.02
C HIS A 559 -28.04 10.95 -37.14
N LEU A 560 -26.93 10.70 -37.85
CA LEU A 560 -26.19 9.44 -37.79
C LEU A 560 -25.63 9.18 -36.38
N GLN A 561 -26.42 8.54 -35.52
CA GLN A 561 -25.94 7.95 -34.25
C GLN A 561 -25.57 6.48 -34.50
N PRO A 562 -24.27 6.13 -34.68
CA PRO A 562 -23.84 4.75 -34.47
C PRO A 562 -24.06 4.41 -32.98
N GLN A 563 -24.65 3.24 -32.70
CA GLN A 563 -25.03 2.73 -31.38
C GLN A 563 -24.63 3.58 -30.17
N LYS A 564 -25.64 4.12 -29.47
CA LYS A 564 -25.53 4.32 -28.01
C LYS A 564 -25.12 2.98 -27.40
N SER A 565 -23.87 2.89 -26.91
CA SER A 565 -23.26 1.67 -26.36
C SER A 565 -24.27 0.87 -25.53
N ILE A 566 -24.65 -0.31 -26.03
CA ILE A 566 -25.98 -0.92 -25.86
C ILE A 566 -26.53 -0.80 -24.42
N ASN A 567 -27.38 0.20 -24.21
CA ASN A 567 -28.13 0.40 -22.96
C ASN A 567 -29.44 -0.40 -23.00
N GLY A 568 -29.30 -1.73 -22.93
CA GLY A 568 -30.42 -2.68 -22.79
C GLY A 568 -30.90 -3.29 -24.10
N ILE A 569 -30.35 -4.47 -24.44
CA ILE A 569 -31.11 -5.46 -25.19
C ILE A 569 -32.13 -6.09 -24.24
N ASN A 570 -33.40 -6.06 -24.61
CA ASN A 570 -34.40 -6.96 -24.04
C ASN A 570 -34.18 -8.35 -24.64
N ASN A 571 -34.04 -9.38 -23.80
CA ASN A 571 -33.77 -10.76 -24.22
C ASN A 571 -35.01 -11.46 -24.83
N ASN A 572 -35.56 -10.93 -25.92
CA ASN A 572 -36.61 -11.55 -26.73
C ASN A 572 -36.36 -11.30 -28.21
N ASN A 573 -35.43 -12.08 -28.79
CA ASN A 573 -35.47 -12.56 -30.18
C ASN A 573 -34.31 -13.55 -30.43
N ASN A 574 -34.58 -14.84 -30.25
CA ASN A 574 -33.73 -15.90 -30.79
C ASN A 574 -33.95 -15.97 -32.31
N ILE A 575 -33.08 -15.35 -33.10
CA ILE A 575 -33.02 -15.60 -34.55
C ILE A 575 -31.83 -16.51 -34.82
N ILE A 576 -32.13 -17.64 -35.45
CA ILE A 576 -31.21 -18.77 -35.65
C ILE A 576 -30.23 -18.43 -36.78
N ILE A 577 -28.93 -18.38 -36.47
CA ILE A 577 -27.89 -18.32 -37.50
C ILE A 577 -27.71 -19.73 -38.08
N LYS A 578 -28.47 -20.02 -39.14
CA LYS A 578 -28.24 -21.10 -40.11
C LYS A 578 -28.45 -20.53 -41.51
N GLY A 579 -27.38 -20.45 -42.31
CA GLY A 579 -27.47 -20.01 -43.71
C GLY A 579 -26.44 -18.97 -44.15
N GLU A 580 -25.14 -19.22 -43.93
CA GLU A 580 -24.05 -18.49 -44.61
C GLU A 580 -23.06 -19.46 -45.29
N GLU A 581 -23.61 -20.39 -46.07
CA GLU A 581 -22.90 -21.05 -47.17
C GLU A 581 -23.57 -20.60 -48.48
N ASN A 582 -22.79 -20.41 -49.56
CA ASN A 582 -23.19 -19.93 -50.90
C ASN A 582 -23.28 -18.41 -51.17
N ILE A 583 -22.44 -17.56 -50.53
CA ILE A 583 -22.12 -16.21 -51.09
C ILE A 583 -20.60 -15.98 -51.09
N GLN A 584 -19.89 -16.58 -52.05
CA GLN A 584 -18.41 -16.45 -52.16
C GLN A 584 -17.87 -16.17 -53.58
N THR A 585 -18.73 -16.04 -54.60
CA THR A 585 -18.32 -16.08 -56.03
C THR A 585 -18.51 -14.79 -56.84
N ASN A 586 -19.07 -13.71 -56.28
CA ASN A 586 -19.44 -12.49 -57.05
C ASN A 586 -18.78 -11.18 -56.60
N VAL A 587 -17.65 -11.22 -55.87
CA VAL A 587 -17.00 -10.01 -55.31
C VAL A 587 -15.78 -9.52 -56.10
N GLN A 588 -15.16 -10.35 -56.95
CA GLN A 588 -13.89 -9.98 -57.62
C GLN A 588 -14.03 -8.99 -58.80
N THR A 589 -15.21 -8.85 -59.42
CA THR A 589 -15.37 -8.09 -60.69
C THR A 589 -15.59 -6.58 -60.53
N ASN A 590 -16.06 -6.09 -59.38
CA ASN A 590 -16.49 -4.68 -59.23
C ASN A 590 -15.42 -3.72 -58.67
N VAL A 591 -14.17 -4.16 -58.50
CA VAL A 591 -13.09 -3.33 -57.92
C VAL A 591 -12.23 -2.62 -58.99
N GLN A 592 -12.11 -3.18 -60.20
CA GLN A 592 -11.24 -2.61 -61.24
C GLN A 592 -11.85 -1.39 -61.97
N THR A 593 -13.17 -1.33 -62.15
CA THR A 593 -13.84 -0.30 -62.98
C THR A 593 -13.81 1.10 -62.38
N ASN A 594 -13.80 1.25 -61.04
CA ASN A 594 -13.91 2.55 -60.39
C ASN A 594 -12.58 3.34 -60.26
N VAL A 595 -11.44 2.76 -60.65
CA VAL A 595 -10.13 3.43 -60.56
C VAL A 595 -9.78 4.21 -61.83
N GLN A 596 -10.23 3.76 -63.01
CA GLN A 596 -9.88 4.42 -64.29
C GLN A 596 -10.73 5.66 -64.60
N ALA A 597 -11.95 5.78 -64.05
CA ALA A 597 -12.87 6.87 -64.38
C ALA A 597 -12.41 8.27 -63.92
N ASN A 598 -11.60 8.38 -62.85
CA ASN A 598 -11.26 9.65 -62.22
C ASN A 598 -9.98 10.34 -62.76
N ILE A 599 -9.38 9.84 -63.85
CA ILE A 599 -8.09 10.34 -64.37
C ILE A 599 -8.24 11.19 -65.65
N GLN A 600 -9.38 11.14 -66.36
CA GLN A 600 -9.55 11.81 -67.67
C GLN A 600 -10.25 13.19 -67.65
N THR A 601 -10.71 13.69 -66.50
CA THR A 601 -11.57 14.89 -66.42
C THR A 601 -10.98 16.07 -65.65
N ASN A 602 -9.70 16.40 -65.90
CA ASN A 602 -9.10 17.67 -65.45
C ASN A 602 -8.12 18.22 -66.50
N ASN A 603 -8.64 18.99 -67.45
CA ASN A 603 -7.86 19.76 -68.41
C ASN A 603 -8.66 21.03 -68.75
N ILE A 604 -8.22 22.22 -68.29
CA ILE A 604 -8.40 23.58 -68.85
C ILE A 604 -7.97 24.64 -67.81
N GLN A 605 -7.53 25.79 -68.33
CA GLN A 605 -6.68 26.78 -67.69
C GLN A 605 -7.30 27.69 -66.61
N THR A 606 -6.43 28.05 -65.66
CA THR A 606 -6.33 29.28 -64.85
C THR A 606 -7.05 30.55 -65.33
N ASN A 607 -7.62 31.34 -64.39
CA ASN A 607 -7.22 32.75 -64.18
C ASN A 607 -7.81 33.43 -62.91
N ASN A 608 -7.09 34.48 -62.44
CA ASN A 608 -7.48 35.62 -61.59
C ASN A 608 -7.98 35.47 -60.12
N ILE A 609 -7.03 35.71 -59.20
CA ILE A 609 -7.02 36.81 -58.18
C ILE A 609 -8.19 36.97 -57.18
N GLN A 610 -7.85 36.72 -55.91
CA GLN A 610 -8.29 37.36 -54.65
C GLN A 610 -9.77 37.77 -54.46
N THR A 611 -10.44 37.10 -53.53
CA THR A 611 -10.93 37.76 -52.30
C THR A 611 -11.02 36.75 -51.16
N ASN A 612 -10.76 37.18 -49.91
CA ASN A 612 -10.79 36.31 -48.73
C ASN A 612 -12.15 36.32 -48.01
N ASN A 613 -12.38 35.25 -47.24
CA ASN A 613 -13.56 34.95 -46.41
C ASN A 613 -14.81 34.43 -47.14
N ILE A 614 -15.64 33.69 -46.40
CA ILE A 614 -16.91 33.07 -46.82
C ILE A 614 -16.76 31.93 -47.84
N GLN A 615 -16.08 30.84 -47.46
CA GLN A 615 -16.33 29.53 -48.10
C GLN A 615 -16.13 28.33 -47.14
N THR A 616 -17.08 28.15 -46.21
CA THR A 616 -17.20 26.93 -45.39
C THR A 616 -18.60 26.28 -45.47
N ASN A 617 -19.57 26.94 -46.13
CA ASN A 617 -20.95 26.44 -46.25
C ASN A 617 -21.21 25.67 -47.57
N ASN A 618 -20.39 25.84 -48.61
CA ASN A 618 -20.71 25.35 -49.96
C ASN A 618 -20.48 23.85 -50.21
N ILE A 619 -19.80 23.13 -49.30
CA ILE A 619 -19.70 21.66 -49.37
C ILE A 619 -20.97 21.01 -48.82
N GLN A 620 -21.65 21.66 -47.86
CA GLN A 620 -22.86 21.12 -47.25
C GLN A 620 -24.09 21.30 -48.16
N THR A 621 -24.16 22.41 -48.92
CA THR A 621 -25.26 22.65 -49.87
C THR A 621 -25.24 21.72 -51.08
N ASN A 622 -24.08 21.41 -51.69
CA ASN A 622 -24.02 20.55 -52.89
C ASN A 622 -24.44 19.09 -52.65
N ILE A 623 -24.41 18.60 -51.42
CA ILE A 623 -25.02 17.31 -51.05
C ILE A 623 -26.54 17.47 -50.90
N GLN A 624 -26.99 18.61 -50.37
CA GLN A 624 -28.39 18.87 -50.04
C GLN A 624 -29.27 19.16 -51.28
N THR A 625 -28.78 19.91 -52.27
CA THR A 625 -29.50 20.13 -53.55
C THR A 625 -29.65 18.84 -54.37
N ASN A 626 -28.62 18.00 -54.43
CA ASN A 626 -28.68 16.74 -55.16
C ASN A 626 -29.63 15.70 -54.53
N ILE A 627 -30.02 15.85 -53.25
CA ILE A 627 -31.00 14.98 -52.59
C ILE A 627 -32.43 15.50 -52.81
N GLN A 628 -32.67 16.81 -52.76
CA GLN A 628 -34.01 17.38 -52.92
C GLN A 628 -34.64 17.11 -54.30
N THR A 629 -33.84 17.01 -55.37
CA THR A 629 -34.35 16.73 -56.73
C THR A 629 -34.76 15.27 -56.96
N PHE A 630 -34.38 14.33 -56.09
CA PHE A 630 -34.66 12.89 -56.25
C PHE A 630 -35.85 12.37 -55.42
N ALA A 631 -36.42 13.20 -54.54
CA ALA A 631 -37.48 12.82 -53.62
C ALA A 631 -38.89 12.66 -54.25
N TYR A 632 -38.98 12.12 -55.47
CA TYR A 632 -40.26 11.73 -56.10
C TYR A 632 -40.14 10.66 -57.20
N LYS A 633 -39.44 9.54 -56.94
CA LYS A 633 -39.60 8.32 -57.78
C LYS A 633 -39.46 7.02 -56.98
N LYS A 634 -40.60 6.32 -56.89
CA LYS A 634 -40.82 5.02 -56.24
C LYS A 634 -39.98 3.92 -56.88
N ASN A 635 -38.95 3.42 -56.19
CA ASN A 635 -38.16 2.20 -56.46
C ASN A 635 -37.07 2.05 -55.37
N ASP A 636 -37.47 1.73 -54.15
CA ASP A 636 -36.64 1.98 -52.95
C ASP A 636 -35.48 0.97 -52.74
N ASP A 637 -35.62 -0.27 -53.23
CA ASP A 637 -34.62 -1.34 -53.03
C ASP A 637 -33.26 -1.05 -53.69
N GLU A 638 -33.23 -0.37 -54.85
CA GLU A 638 -32.01 -0.10 -55.62
C GLU A 638 -31.21 1.12 -55.09
N ILE A 639 -31.81 1.89 -54.18
CA ILE A 639 -31.19 3.05 -53.54
C ILE A 639 -30.44 2.60 -52.27
N ILE A 640 -31.06 1.72 -51.48
CA ILE A 640 -30.49 1.17 -50.24
C ILE A 640 -29.18 0.41 -50.53
N SER A 641 -29.05 -0.25 -51.69
CA SER A 641 -27.84 -1.00 -52.06
C SER A 641 -26.60 -0.12 -52.32
N LYS A 642 -26.77 1.18 -52.56
CA LYS A 642 -25.68 2.12 -52.90
C LYS A 642 -25.10 2.87 -51.69
N ILE A 643 -25.68 2.69 -50.50
CA ILE A 643 -25.27 3.39 -49.28
C ILE A 643 -24.14 2.60 -48.59
N PRO A 644 -23.00 3.22 -48.24
CA PRO A 644 -21.89 2.51 -47.61
C PRO A 644 -22.28 2.01 -46.22
N LYS A 645 -22.12 0.70 -45.98
CA LYS A 645 -22.47 0.04 -44.70
C LYS A 645 -21.67 0.55 -43.48
N TYR A 646 -20.54 1.21 -43.73
CA TYR A 646 -19.63 1.75 -42.72
C TYR A 646 -19.17 3.15 -43.11
N TYR A 647 -19.08 4.06 -42.14
CA TYR A 647 -18.47 5.39 -42.30
C TYR A 647 -17.24 5.51 -41.39
N PHE A 648 -16.06 5.63 -42.01
CA PHE A 648 -14.80 5.82 -41.30
C PHE A 648 -14.48 7.32 -41.22
N PRO A 649 -14.62 8.00 -40.05
CA PRO A 649 -14.35 9.43 -39.93
C PRO A 649 -12.87 9.77 -40.11
N ASN A 650 -12.56 10.97 -40.61
CA ASN A 650 -11.17 11.37 -40.85
C ASN A 650 -10.46 11.85 -39.56
N GLY A 651 -9.75 10.95 -38.90
CA GLY A 651 -8.95 11.23 -37.71
C GLY A 651 -7.65 12.02 -37.92
N PHE A 652 -7.31 12.43 -39.16
CA PHE A 652 -6.01 13.08 -39.43
C PHE A 652 -5.78 14.38 -38.63
N ILE A 653 -6.75 15.29 -38.63
CA ILE A 653 -6.64 16.58 -37.92
C ILE A 653 -6.48 16.38 -36.40
N PRO A 654 -7.33 15.59 -35.70
CA PRO A 654 -7.14 15.35 -34.26
C PRO A 654 -5.87 14.53 -33.93
N ALA A 655 -5.45 13.58 -34.78
CA ALA A 655 -4.19 12.88 -34.61
C ALA A 655 -2.97 13.81 -34.69
N MET A 656 -2.99 14.74 -35.65
CA MET A 656 -1.94 15.75 -35.82
C MET A 656 -2.00 16.83 -34.72
N SER A 657 -3.19 17.18 -34.23
CA SER A 657 -3.34 18.04 -33.05
C SER A 657 -2.69 17.41 -31.81
N LYS A 658 -2.91 16.11 -31.57
CA LYS A 658 -2.24 15.38 -30.49
C LYS A 658 -0.71 15.34 -30.68
N PHE A 659 -0.23 15.13 -31.91
CA PHE A 659 1.19 15.18 -32.25
C PHE A 659 1.82 16.55 -31.94
N LEU A 660 1.20 17.64 -32.41
CA LEU A 660 1.67 19.01 -32.19
C LEU A 660 1.66 19.41 -30.71
N ASN A 661 0.66 18.97 -29.93
CA ASN A 661 0.66 19.15 -28.48
C ASN A 661 1.80 18.36 -27.80
N GLY A 662 2.17 17.19 -28.33
CA GLY A 662 3.35 16.43 -27.90
C GLY A 662 4.66 17.17 -28.19
N LEU A 663 4.82 17.74 -29.40
CA LEU A 663 5.96 18.58 -29.75
C LEU A 663 6.05 19.86 -28.90
N PHE A 664 4.91 20.49 -28.58
CA PHE A 664 4.85 21.62 -27.65
C PHE A 664 5.34 21.21 -26.24
N CYS A 665 4.92 20.03 -25.75
CA CYS A 665 5.42 19.49 -24.49
C CYS A 665 6.94 19.22 -24.52
N ILE A 666 7.51 18.76 -25.64
CA ILE A 666 8.97 18.64 -25.82
C ILE A 666 9.64 20.02 -25.73
N ALA A 667 9.11 21.02 -26.44
CA ALA A 667 9.66 22.38 -26.41
C ALA A 667 9.65 22.97 -24.99
N CYS A 668 8.53 22.84 -24.25
CA CYS A 668 8.47 23.21 -22.84
C CYS A 668 9.49 22.44 -21.99
N MET A 669 9.59 21.12 -22.17
CA MET A 669 10.51 20.28 -21.38
C MET A 669 11.97 20.68 -21.60
N ILE A 670 12.38 21.03 -22.83
CA ILE A 670 13.71 21.55 -23.12
C ILE A 670 13.90 22.95 -22.50
N SER A 671 12.90 23.83 -22.59
CA SER A 671 13.00 25.21 -22.09
C SER A 671 13.06 25.35 -20.57
N ILE A 672 12.41 24.48 -19.79
CA ILE A 672 12.34 24.59 -18.32
C ILE A 672 12.80 23.34 -17.54
N GLY A 673 13.02 22.20 -18.19
CA GLY A 673 13.49 20.97 -17.53
C GLY A 673 14.85 21.15 -16.86
N ASN A 674 15.81 21.76 -17.55
CA ASN A 674 17.16 22.04 -17.04
C ASN A 674 17.18 22.98 -15.81
N LYS A 675 16.08 23.67 -15.49
CA LYS A 675 15.97 24.57 -14.32
C LYS A 675 15.28 23.90 -13.12
N TYR A 676 14.41 22.92 -13.37
CA TYR A 676 13.56 22.31 -12.34
C TYR A 676 13.64 20.78 -12.38
N SER A 677 14.62 20.21 -11.68
CA SER A 677 14.71 18.77 -11.42
C SER A 677 14.54 18.44 -9.94
N PHE A 678 14.08 17.22 -9.63
CA PHE A 678 14.06 16.72 -8.26
C PHE A 678 15.47 16.47 -7.70
N ASP A 679 16.48 16.23 -8.54
CA ASP A 679 17.85 15.97 -8.08
C ASP A 679 18.46 17.20 -7.37
N TRP A 680 18.19 18.40 -7.89
CA TRP A 680 18.63 19.64 -7.23
C TRP A 680 17.97 19.86 -5.86
N THR A 681 16.81 19.24 -5.60
CA THR A 681 16.17 19.31 -4.26
C THR A 681 16.93 18.52 -3.19
N LEU A 682 17.93 17.73 -3.58
CA LEU A 682 18.89 17.06 -2.68
C LEU A 682 20.07 17.96 -2.28
N SER A 683 20.28 19.10 -2.96
CA SER A 683 21.38 20.02 -2.69
C SER A 683 21.21 20.78 -1.37
N GLU A 684 22.33 21.29 -0.83
CA GLU A 684 22.33 22.27 0.26
C GLU A 684 21.84 23.67 -0.22
N GLU A 685 21.92 23.96 -1.52
CA GLU A 685 21.37 25.19 -2.12
C GLU A 685 19.82 25.22 -2.02
N PHE A 686 19.16 24.11 -2.33
CA PHE A 686 17.71 23.98 -2.13
C PHE A 686 17.32 24.15 -0.67
N LYS A 687 18.19 23.80 0.28
CA LYS A 687 17.95 23.90 1.72
C LYS A 687 18.15 25.31 2.28
N SER A 688 18.99 26.14 1.65
CA SER A 688 19.27 27.53 2.08
C SER A 688 18.23 28.56 1.60
N ILE A 689 17.56 28.33 0.46
CA ILE A 689 16.45 29.19 -0.01
C ILE A 689 15.20 29.09 0.89
N SER A 690 14.31 30.10 0.85
CA SER A 690 13.17 30.19 1.78
C SER A 690 12.17 29.04 1.61
N PHE A 691 11.37 28.77 2.65
CA PHE A 691 10.34 27.73 2.58
C PHE A 691 9.33 27.95 1.44
N LEU A 692 8.97 29.21 1.13
CA LEU A 692 8.06 29.51 0.02
C LEU A 692 8.72 29.19 -1.32
N ASP A 693 10.00 29.54 -1.49
CA ASP A 693 10.75 29.24 -2.71
C ASP A 693 10.95 27.73 -2.89
N ARG A 694 11.29 27.00 -1.82
CA ARG A 694 11.31 25.52 -1.82
C ARG A 694 9.98 24.93 -2.26
N PHE A 695 8.88 25.45 -1.71
CA PHE A 695 7.54 24.94 -2.00
C PHE A 695 7.09 25.23 -3.44
N LEU A 696 7.41 26.42 -3.97
CA LEU A 696 7.13 26.81 -5.36
C LEU A 696 8.01 26.05 -6.35
N TYR A 697 9.30 25.84 -6.04
CA TYR A 697 10.21 25.03 -6.86
C TYR A 697 9.67 23.60 -7.04
N ILE A 698 9.12 23.00 -5.98
CA ILE A 698 8.49 21.67 -6.05
C ILE A 698 7.27 21.64 -6.99
N GLN A 699 6.48 22.71 -7.09
CA GLN A 699 5.38 22.77 -8.07
C GLN A 699 5.92 22.73 -9.51
N MET A 700 7.00 23.47 -9.78
CA MET A 700 7.64 23.53 -11.09
C MET A 700 8.38 22.24 -11.44
N ALA A 701 9.12 21.64 -10.51
CA ALA A 701 9.79 20.35 -10.70
C ALA A 701 8.78 19.22 -10.95
N ALA A 702 7.67 19.20 -10.22
CA ALA A 702 6.59 18.24 -10.46
C ALA A 702 5.92 18.43 -11.83
N LEU A 703 5.79 19.66 -12.34
CA LEU A 703 5.31 19.95 -13.69
C LEU A 703 6.33 19.50 -14.76
N CYS A 704 7.61 19.83 -14.58
CA CYS A 704 8.68 19.39 -15.48
C CYS A 704 8.74 17.85 -15.59
N ALA A 705 8.62 17.15 -14.46
CA ALA A 705 8.57 15.69 -14.42
C ALA A 705 7.31 15.07 -15.07
N ARG A 706 6.24 15.84 -15.30
CA ARG A 706 5.04 15.36 -16.01
C ARG A 706 5.20 15.34 -17.53
N PHE A 707 6.00 16.23 -18.13
CA PHE A 707 6.08 16.35 -19.58
C PHE A 707 6.47 15.04 -20.28
N LYS A 708 7.38 14.23 -19.74
CA LYS A 708 7.73 12.92 -20.32
C LYS A 708 6.53 12.00 -20.56
N TYR A 709 5.56 12.00 -19.63
CA TYR A 709 4.31 11.24 -19.78
C TYR A 709 3.35 11.91 -20.77
N TYR A 710 3.25 13.24 -20.75
CA TYR A 710 2.42 14.01 -21.70
C TYR A 710 2.86 13.77 -23.15
N ILE A 711 4.16 13.85 -23.42
CA ILE A 711 4.76 13.63 -24.74
C ILE A 711 4.40 12.23 -25.26
N VAL A 712 4.74 11.19 -24.50
CA VAL A 712 4.56 9.80 -24.93
C VAL A 712 3.08 9.43 -25.07
N TRP A 713 2.22 9.80 -24.12
CA TRP A 713 0.79 9.49 -24.19
C TRP A 713 0.07 10.24 -25.30
N LEU A 714 0.39 11.52 -25.55
CA LEU A 714 -0.23 12.28 -26.65
C LEU A 714 0.14 11.71 -28.03
N ILE A 715 1.42 11.37 -28.25
CA ILE A 715 1.87 10.83 -29.53
C ILE A 715 1.27 9.44 -29.77
N ALA A 716 1.24 8.56 -28.77
CA ALA A 716 0.60 7.24 -28.88
C ALA A 716 -0.92 7.33 -29.07
N GLU A 717 -1.59 8.27 -28.38
CA GLU A 717 -3.02 8.55 -28.57
C GLU A 717 -3.31 9.05 -29.99
N GLY A 718 -2.48 9.94 -30.53
CA GLY A 718 -2.61 10.45 -31.91
C GLY A 718 -2.46 9.35 -32.96
N ALA A 719 -1.53 8.42 -32.79
CA ALA A 719 -1.42 7.24 -33.66
C ALA A 719 -2.65 6.32 -33.58
N CYS A 720 -3.19 6.10 -32.38
CA CYS A 720 -4.43 5.34 -32.20
C CYS A 720 -5.64 6.04 -32.85
N ILE A 721 -5.75 7.36 -32.75
CA ILE A 721 -6.76 8.17 -33.45
C ILE A 721 -6.60 8.03 -34.98
N LEU A 722 -5.37 8.11 -35.50
CA LEU A 722 -5.10 7.99 -36.94
C LEU A 722 -5.47 6.61 -37.51
N SER A 723 -5.30 5.56 -36.71
CA SER A 723 -5.72 4.18 -37.03
C SER A 723 -7.24 3.99 -37.02
N GLY A 724 -7.99 4.91 -36.42
CA GLY A 724 -9.45 4.85 -36.22
C GLY A 724 -9.89 4.45 -34.80
N LEU A 725 -9.05 3.74 -34.03
CA LEU A 725 -9.40 3.20 -32.71
C LEU A 725 -9.83 4.28 -31.69
N GLY A 726 -9.41 5.53 -31.87
CA GLY A 726 -9.85 6.64 -31.02
C GLY A 726 -11.33 7.04 -31.14
N PHE A 727 -12.03 6.60 -32.21
CA PHE A 727 -13.41 7.02 -32.47
C PHE A 727 -14.42 6.53 -31.41
N ASN A 728 -15.22 7.45 -30.88
CA ASN A 728 -16.17 7.19 -29.79
C ASN A 728 -17.59 7.70 -30.11
N GLY A 729 -18.01 7.61 -31.37
CA GLY A 729 -19.30 8.14 -31.82
C GLY A 729 -19.29 9.67 -31.89
N TYR A 730 -20.42 10.28 -31.53
CA TYR A 730 -20.66 11.71 -31.66
C TYR A 730 -21.10 12.33 -30.33
N ASP A 731 -21.05 13.67 -30.23
CA ASP A 731 -21.62 14.44 -29.12
C ASP A 731 -23.07 14.86 -29.36
N GLU A 732 -23.66 15.57 -28.40
CA GLU A 732 -25.04 16.07 -28.45
C GLU A 732 -25.28 17.11 -29.57
N LYS A 733 -24.21 17.59 -30.23
CA LYS A 733 -24.21 18.56 -31.33
C LYS A 733 -23.93 17.92 -32.69
N GLY A 734 -23.69 16.60 -32.73
CA GLY A 734 -23.29 15.89 -33.95
C GLY A 734 -21.80 16.03 -34.31
N CYS A 735 -20.95 16.51 -33.39
CA CYS A 735 -19.51 16.55 -33.58
C CYS A 735 -18.86 15.20 -33.20
N ILE A 736 -17.84 14.77 -33.97
CA ILE A 736 -17.16 13.48 -33.78
C ILE A 736 -16.31 13.49 -32.48
N LYS A 737 -16.44 12.43 -31.67
CA LYS A 737 -15.60 12.18 -30.50
C LYS A 737 -14.40 11.29 -30.84
N TRP A 738 -13.24 11.68 -30.30
CA TRP A 738 -11.96 10.99 -30.46
C TRP A 738 -11.34 10.58 -29.11
N ASP A 739 -12.18 10.42 -28.08
CA ASP A 739 -11.76 10.26 -26.68
C ASP A 739 -11.69 8.81 -26.17
N ARG A 740 -11.99 7.80 -27.00
CA ARG A 740 -12.05 6.38 -26.58
C ARG A 740 -10.75 5.93 -25.92
N VAL A 741 -9.61 6.38 -26.45
CA VAL A 741 -8.26 5.98 -26.05
C VAL A 741 -7.49 7.09 -25.33
N THR A 742 -8.13 8.19 -24.94
CA THR A 742 -7.45 9.29 -24.24
C THR A 742 -6.91 8.82 -22.89
N ASN A 743 -5.58 8.92 -22.70
CA ASN A 743 -4.93 8.60 -21.42
C ASN A 743 -4.63 9.83 -20.55
N ILE A 744 -4.66 11.04 -21.11
CA ILE A 744 -4.42 12.29 -20.40
C ILE A 744 -5.21 13.45 -21.01
N GLU A 745 -5.77 14.30 -20.14
CA GLU A 745 -6.34 15.59 -20.50
C GLU A 745 -5.60 16.69 -19.74
N ILE A 746 -4.52 17.23 -20.31
CA ILE A 746 -3.56 18.12 -19.60
C ILE A 746 -4.28 19.30 -18.92
N VAL A 747 -5.13 20.03 -19.63
CA VAL A 747 -5.85 21.18 -19.07
C VAL A 747 -6.80 20.77 -17.93
N ALA A 748 -7.50 19.63 -18.07
CA ALA A 748 -8.42 19.13 -17.04
C ALA A 748 -7.69 18.47 -15.85
N TYR A 749 -6.41 18.11 -16.01
CA TYR A 749 -5.53 17.68 -14.92
C TYR A 749 -4.95 18.89 -14.17
N GLU A 750 -4.27 19.81 -14.86
CA GLU A 750 -3.59 20.95 -14.25
C GLU A 750 -4.58 21.96 -13.63
N LEU A 751 -5.84 22.02 -14.13
CA LEU A 751 -6.93 22.85 -13.56
C LEU A 751 -7.92 22.08 -12.68
N ALA A 752 -7.60 20.85 -12.23
CA ALA A 752 -8.52 20.06 -11.41
C ALA A 752 -8.80 20.72 -10.04
N ASP A 753 -10.07 21.06 -9.76
CA ASP A 753 -10.52 21.64 -8.49
C ASP A 753 -10.50 20.66 -7.31
N ASN A 754 -10.33 19.37 -7.58
CA ASN A 754 -10.38 18.33 -6.57
C ASN A 754 -9.67 17.03 -7.01
N ILE A 755 -9.15 16.28 -6.02
CA ILE A 755 -8.42 15.03 -6.19
C ILE A 755 -9.15 13.97 -7.03
N ARG A 756 -10.48 13.85 -6.95
CA ARG A 756 -11.19 12.89 -7.80
C ARG A 756 -11.13 13.29 -9.28
N SER A 757 -11.37 14.56 -9.61
CA SER A 757 -11.23 15.05 -10.99
C SER A 757 -9.80 14.83 -11.50
N LEU A 758 -8.79 15.10 -10.67
CA LEU A 758 -7.38 14.93 -11.00
C LEU A 758 -7.01 13.47 -11.30
N LEU A 759 -7.50 12.52 -10.50
CA LEU A 759 -7.29 11.09 -10.72
C LEU A 759 -8.14 10.52 -11.87
N GLU A 760 -9.25 11.16 -12.23
CA GLU A 760 -10.09 10.77 -13.38
C GLU A 760 -9.57 11.32 -14.72
N THR A 761 -8.60 12.25 -14.71
CA THR A 761 -7.94 12.81 -15.92
C THR A 761 -6.50 12.35 -16.14
N TRP A 762 -5.77 11.91 -15.09
CA TRP A 762 -4.42 11.34 -15.21
C TRP A 762 -4.42 9.83 -15.49
N ASN A 763 -3.55 9.39 -16.41
CA ASN A 763 -3.33 7.97 -16.77
C ASN A 763 -4.66 7.18 -16.83
N LYS A 764 -5.63 7.75 -17.57
CA LYS A 764 -7.06 7.41 -17.45
C LYS A 764 -7.34 5.92 -17.61
N LYS A 765 -6.60 5.24 -18.48
CA LYS A 765 -6.77 3.80 -18.74
C LYS A 765 -6.28 2.93 -17.59
N THR A 766 -5.17 3.29 -16.94
CA THR A 766 -4.70 2.64 -15.71
C THR A 766 -5.67 2.90 -14.54
N ASN A 767 -6.18 4.13 -14.41
CA ASN A 767 -7.20 4.44 -13.39
C ASN A 767 -8.54 3.71 -13.63
N GLN A 768 -8.98 3.56 -14.88
CA GLN A 768 -10.13 2.73 -15.25
C GLN A 768 -9.90 1.25 -14.93
N TRP A 769 -8.70 0.72 -15.18
CA TRP A 769 -8.33 -0.65 -14.83
C TRP A 769 -8.35 -0.89 -13.31
N LEU A 770 -7.64 -0.05 -12.54
CA LEU A 770 -7.64 -0.09 -11.07
C LEU A 770 -9.05 0.03 -10.48
N LYS A 771 -9.90 0.90 -11.04
CA LYS A 771 -11.32 1.01 -10.65
C LYS A 771 -12.08 -0.29 -10.90
N ASN A 772 -12.06 -0.80 -12.14
CA ASN A 772 -12.98 -1.84 -12.61
C ASN A 772 -12.53 -3.27 -12.28
N TYR A 773 -11.23 -3.51 -12.07
CA TYR A 773 -10.67 -4.84 -11.83
C TYR A 773 -10.10 -5.03 -10.42
N VAL A 774 -9.80 -3.94 -9.68
CA VAL A 774 -9.36 -3.99 -8.27
C VAL A 774 -10.40 -3.40 -7.33
N TYR A 775 -10.60 -2.08 -7.34
CA TYR A 775 -11.38 -1.33 -6.35
C TYR A 775 -12.84 -1.81 -6.22
N LEU A 776 -13.54 -1.95 -7.34
CA LEU A 776 -14.93 -2.43 -7.35
C LEU A 776 -15.03 -3.92 -7.02
N ARG A 777 -14.05 -4.75 -7.42
CA ARG A 777 -14.06 -6.21 -7.18
C ARG A 777 -13.68 -6.60 -5.75
N LEU A 778 -13.01 -5.71 -5.02
CA LEU A 778 -12.81 -5.78 -3.57
C LEU A 778 -14.05 -5.36 -2.76
N THR A 779 -15.14 -4.95 -3.40
CA THR A 779 -16.37 -4.51 -2.74
C THR A 779 -17.47 -5.55 -2.97
N PRO A 780 -18.07 -6.16 -1.91
CA PRO A 780 -19.18 -7.08 -2.08
C PRO A 780 -20.39 -6.43 -2.77
N LEU A 781 -21.10 -7.20 -3.60
CA LEU A 781 -22.30 -6.76 -4.31
C LEU A 781 -23.29 -6.06 -3.36
N GLY A 782 -23.82 -4.91 -3.78
CA GLY A 782 -24.73 -4.07 -2.99
C GLY A 782 -24.10 -3.24 -1.87
N LYS A 783 -22.85 -3.48 -1.46
CA LYS A 783 -22.16 -2.68 -0.43
C LYS A 783 -21.40 -1.49 -1.03
N LYS A 784 -21.17 -0.45 -0.22
CA LYS A 784 -20.35 0.71 -0.60
C LYS A 784 -18.85 0.38 -0.38
N PRO A 785 -17.94 0.78 -1.28
CA PRO A 785 -16.50 0.57 -1.10
C PRO A 785 -15.97 1.22 0.19
N THR A 786 -15.00 0.59 0.82
CA THR A 786 -14.44 0.99 2.12
C THR A 786 -13.09 1.69 1.98
N PHE A 787 -12.49 2.11 3.10
CA PHE A 787 -11.09 2.55 3.08
C PHE A 787 -10.13 1.41 2.69
N PHE A 788 -10.39 0.17 3.11
CA PHE A 788 -9.61 -1.01 2.71
C PHE A 788 -9.63 -1.21 1.19
N SER A 789 -10.79 -1.02 0.55
CA SER A 789 -10.90 -1.04 -0.92
C SER A 789 -9.99 0.01 -1.56
N THR A 790 -9.98 1.25 -1.05
CA THR A 790 -9.10 2.31 -1.54
C THR A 790 -7.62 1.99 -1.31
N PHE A 791 -7.24 1.67 -0.06
CA PHE A 791 -5.85 1.39 0.33
C PHE A 791 -5.25 0.26 -0.52
N THR A 792 -5.98 -0.84 -0.67
CA THR A 792 -5.52 -1.99 -1.47
C THR A 792 -5.32 -1.59 -2.94
N THR A 793 -6.21 -0.80 -3.54
CA THR A 793 -6.02 -0.31 -4.92
C THR A 793 -4.78 0.57 -5.09
N PHE A 794 -4.47 1.44 -4.12
CA PHE A 794 -3.24 2.23 -4.15
C PHE A 794 -1.99 1.37 -3.94
N VAL A 795 -2.01 0.37 -3.06
CA VAL A 795 -0.91 -0.61 -2.91
C VAL A 795 -0.71 -1.45 -4.16
N THR A 796 -1.79 -1.89 -4.83
CA THR A 796 -1.70 -2.56 -6.14
C THR A 796 -1.08 -1.64 -7.21
N SER A 797 -1.40 -0.34 -7.16
CA SER A 797 -0.76 0.64 -8.05
C SER A 797 0.74 0.80 -7.75
N ALA A 798 1.17 0.75 -6.49
CA ALA A 798 2.60 0.76 -6.13
C ALA A 798 3.33 -0.45 -6.70
N ILE A 799 2.84 -1.66 -6.43
CA ILE A 799 3.42 -2.93 -6.94
C ILE A 799 3.53 -2.94 -8.47
N TRP A 800 2.54 -2.38 -9.17
CA TRP A 800 2.56 -2.26 -10.64
C TRP A 800 3.64 -1.28 -11.14
N HIS A 801 4.01 -0.23 -10.38
CA HIS A 801 5.13 0.65 -10.72
C HIS A 801 6.49 0.08 -10.30
N GLY A 802 6.56 -0.75 -9.25
CA GLY A 802 7.76 -1.48 -8.84
C GLY A 802 7.98 -1.52 -7.33
N PHE A 803 9.19 -1.92 -6.93
CA PHE A 803 9.52 -2.20 -5.51
C PHE A 803 10.29 -1.08 -4.81
N TYR A 804 10.56 0.04 -5.50
CA TYR A 804 11.21 1.22 -4.92
C TYR A 804 10.36 1.84 -3.79
N PRO A 805 10.93 2.10 -2.59
CA PRO A 805 10.19 2.66 -1.45
C PRO A 805 9.41 3.94 -1.77
N GLY A 806 9.93 4.77 -2.69
CA GLY A 806 9.28 6.00 -3.14
C GLY A 806 7.89 5.78 -3.74
N TYR A 807 7.65 4.70 -4.48
CA TYR A 807 6.31 4.39 -4.98
C TYR A 807 5.32 4.13 -3.84
N TYR A 808 5.72 3.35 -2.83
CA TYR A 808 4.88 3.07 -1.66
C TYR A 808 4.59 4.34 -0.87
N LEU A 809 5.57 5.21 -0.66
CA LEU A 809 5.37 6.51 -0.01
C LEU A 809 4.34 7.37 -0.75
N THR A 810 4.47 7.53 -2.07
CA THR A 810 3.52 8.32 -2.88
C THR A 810 2.12 7.71 -2.88
N PHE A 811 1.98 6.42 -3.19
CA PHE A 811 0.65 5.80 -3.33
C PHE A 811 -0.07 5.60 -1.99
N VAL A 812 0.63 5.24 -0.91
CA VAL A 812 0.00 5.11 0.42
C VAL A 812 -0.51 6.47 0.92
N SER A 813 0.28 7.54 0.82
CA SER A 813 -0.19 8.89 1.16
C SER A 813 -1.33 9.36 0.23
N GLY A 814 -1.30 8.97 -1.05
CA GLY A 814 -2.41 9.17 -2.00
C GLY A 814 -3.73 8.54 -1.53
N ALA A 815 -3.70 7.35 -0.92
CA ALA A 815 -4.88 6.70 -0.36
C ALA A 815 -5.52 7.51 0.79
N PHE A 816 -4.69 8.13 1.64
CA PHE A 816 -5.15 9.02 2.71
C PHE A 816 -5.72 10.33 2.13
N VAL A 817 -5.08 10.95 1.14
CA VAL A 817 -5.63 12.13 0.45
C VAL A 817 -6.98 11.83 -0.21
N GLN A 818 -7.13 10.69 -0.88
CA GLN A 818 -8.40 10.27 -1.47
C GLN A 818 -9.46 9.90 -0.40
N SER A 819 -9.06 9.56 0.83
CA SER A 819 -9.96 9.46 1.98
C SER A 819 -10.44 10.84 2.45
N LEU A 820 -9.50 11.78 2.62
CA LEU A 820 -9.80 13.16 3.04
C LEU A 820 -10.67 13.92 2.03
N HIS A 821 -10.34 13.83 0.74
CA HIS A 821 -11.13 14.43 -0.34
C HIS A 821 -12.61 14.01 -0.27
N ARG A 822 -12.89 12.72 -0.03
CA ARG A 822 -14.27 12.22 0.15
C ARG A 822 -14.98 12.80 1.38
N LYS A 823 -14.25 13.14 2.45
CA LYS A 823 -14.82 13.85 3.61
C LYS A 823 -15.08 15.33 3.29
N LEU A 824 -14.11 16.02 2.68
CA LEU A 824 -14.21 17.43 2.28
C LEU A 824 -15.36 17.66 1.30
N ARG A 825 -15.43 16.89 0.21
CA ARG A 825 -16.45 17.07 -0.84
C ARG A 825 -17.87 16.80 -0.34
N ARG A 826 -18.05 15.91 0.66
CA ARG A 826 -19.33 15.60 1.29
C ARG A 826 -19.83 16.66 2.28
N HIS A 827 -18.93 17.34 3.00
CA HIS A 827 -19.31 18.24 4.09
C HIS A 827 -19.09 19.73 3.77
N VAL A 828 -18.01 20.07 3.07
CA VAL A 828 -17.65 21.47 2.76
C VAL A 828 -18.35 21.96 1.50
N ARG A 829 -18.36 21.16 0.42
CA ARG A 829 -18.99 21.58 -0.86
C ARG A 829 -20.46 22.01 -0.71
N PRO A 830 -21.32 21.33 0.07
CA PRO A 830 -22.71 21.75 0.23
C PRO A 830 -22.88 23.15 0.82
N ILE A 831 -21.91 23.67 1.59
CA ILE A 831 -21.97 25.03 2.17
C ILE A 831 -22.08 26.07 1.04
N VAL A 832 -21.16 26.04 0.08
CA VAL A 832 -21.13 26.97 -1.08
C VAL A 832 -22.15 26.64 -2.18
N LEU A 833 -23.03 25.66 -1.94
CA LEU A 833 -24.21 25.39 -2.76
C LEU A 833 -25.50 25.89 -2.10
N THR A 834 -25.44 26.40 -0.86
CA THR A 834 -26.59 27.08 -0.24
C THR A 834 -26.73 28.52 -0.77
N PRO A 835 -27.96 29.07 -0.87
CA PRO A 835 -28.17 30.43 -1.39
C PRO A 835 -27.34 31.50 -0.67
N ARG A 836 -27.21 31.39 0.66
CA ARG A 836 -26.47 32.35 1.49
C ARG A 836 -24.98 32.44 1.16
N PHE A 837 -24.35 31.32 0.77
CA PHE A 837 -22.90 31.23 0.57
C PHE A 837 -22.50 30.95 -0.90
N ALA A 838 -23.45 30.98 -1.84
CA ALA A 838 -23.21 30.70 -3.26
C ALA A 838 -22.13 31.60 -3.89
N HIS A 839 -22.02 32.85 -3.45
CA HIS A 839 -21.00 33.80 -3.89
C HIS A 839 -19.56 33.34 -3.54
N LEU A 840 -19.38 32.53 -2.50
CA LEU A 840 -18.07 31.98 -2.11
C LEU A 840 -17.67 30.75 -2.95
N LYS A 841 -18.53 30.26 -3.87
CA LYS A 841 -18.23 29.08 -4.70
C LYS A 841 -16.95 29.27 -5.52
N PHE A 842 -16.74 30.44 -6.13
CA PHE A 842 -15.53 30.74 -6.90
C PHE A 842 -14.26 30.60 -6.04
N LEU A 843 -14.28 31.17 -4.82
CA LEU A 843 -13.17 31.07 -3.88
C LEU A 843 -12.94 29.62 -3.42
N TYR A 844 -14.01 28.85 -3.17
CA TYR A 844 -13.91 27.43 -2.84
C TYR A 844 -13.33 26.59 -3.98
N ASP A 845 -13.72 26.84 -5.24
CA ASP A 845 -13.19 26.11 -6.38
C ASP A 845 -11.71 26.47 -6.64
N PHE A 846 -11.34 27.77 -6.51
CA PHE A 846 -9.95 28.23 -6.63
C PHE A 846 -9.03 27.69 -5.52
N LEU A 847 -9.46 27.75 -4.25
CA LEU A 847 -8.70 27.16 -3.14
C LEU A 847 -8.66 25.62 -3.23
N GLY A 848 -9.73 25.01 -3.77
CA GLY A 848 -9.79 23.58 -4.06
C GLY A 848 -8.74 23.17 -5.10
N TRP A 849 -8.64 23.91 -6.20
CA TRP A 849 -7.59 23.75 -7.21
C TRP A 849 -6.18 23.92 -6.62
N LEU A 850 -5.93 25.06 -5.96
CA LEU A 850 -4.62 25.38 -5.39
C LEU A 850 -4.15 24.31 -4.40
N ALA A 851 -5.03 23.86 -3.50
CA ALA A 851 -4.74 22.80 -2.55
C ALA A 851 -4.57 21.42 -3.23
N THR A 852 -5.33 21.14 -4.28
CA THR A 852 -5.27 19.88 -5.05
C THR A 852 -3.94 19.74 -5.80
N GLN A 853 -3.48 20.78 -6.49
CA GLN A 853 -2.17 20.78 -7.14
C GLN A 853 -1.03 20.75 -6.11
N SER A 854 -1.12 21.61 -5.08
CA SER A 854 -0.15 21.68 -3.98
C SER A 854 0.13 20.31 -3.35
N ILE A 855 -0.92 19.56 -3.00
CA ILE A 855 -0.75 18.30 -2.28
C ILE A 855 -0.29 17.16 -3.20
N ILE A 856 -0.72 17.11 -4.47
CA ILE A 856 -0.28 16.04 -5.37
C ILE A 856 1.18 16.23 -5.78
N ASN A 857 1.61 17.46 -6.09
CA ASN A 857 2.99 17.76 -6.44
C ASN A 857 3.94 17.44 -5.27
N TYR A 858 3.53 17.77 -4.03
CA TYR A 858 4.25 17.40 -2.81
C TYR A 858 4.31 15.87 -2.56
N LEU A 859 3.22 15.13 -2.81
CA LEU A 859 3.19 13.68 -2.60
C LEU A 859 3.89 12.87 -3.69
N VAL A 860 4.15 13.47 -4.86
CA VAL A 860 4.84 12.83 -6.01
C VAL A 860 6.37 13.00 -5.94
N ILE A 861 6.91 13.70 -4.93
CA ILE A 861 8.36 13.79 -4.67
C ILE A 861 9.02 12.39 -4.58
N PRO A 862 8.55 11.44 -3.75
CA PRO A 862 9.18 10.12 -3.63
C PRO A 862 9.10 9.28 -4.90
N PHE A 863 8.02 9.40 -5.68
CA PHE A 863 7.84 8.71 -6.96
C PHE A 863 8.94 9.06 -7.97
N ASN A 864 9.55 10.25 -7.86
CA ASN A 864 10.66 10.67 -8.73
C ASN A 864 12.04 10.39 -8.10
N LEU A 865 12.17 10.47 -6.77
CA LEU A 865 13.44 10.22 -6.07
C LEU A 865 13.74 8.74 -5.80
N LEU A 866 12.72 7.87 -5.87
CA LEU A 866 12.71 6.40 -5.69
C LEU A 866 13.20 5.87 -4.33
N THR A 867 14.28 6.40 -3.76
CA THR A 867 14.89 5.92 -2.51
C THR A 867 14.22 6.49 -1.27
N LEU A 868 14.19 5.71 -0.19
CA LEU A 868 13.61 6.11 1.10
C LEU A 868 14.33 7.33 1.70
N LYS A 869 15.66 7.32 1.70
CA LYS A 869 16.52 8.37 2.28
C LYS A 869 16.27 9.73 1.61
N ASN A 870 16.33 9.79 0.29
CA ASN A 870 16.18 11.03 -0.48
C ASN A 870 14.75 11.58 -0.35
N SER A 871 13.74 10.69 -0.39
CA SER A 871 12.34 11.04 -0.21
C SER A 871 12.06 11.69 1.16
N LEU A 872 12.59 11.11 2.24
CA LEU A 872 12.43 11.66 3.59
C LEU A 872 13.20 12.96 3.78
N TYR A 873 14.40 13.09 3.20
CA TYR A 873 15.20 14.31 3.26
C TYR A 873 14.47 15.52 2.66
N VAL A 874 13.94 15.40 1.44
CA VAL A 874 13.21 16.50 0.78
C VAL A 874 11.91 16.80 1.51
N TRP A 875 11.20 15.79 2.02
CA TRP A 875 10.02 16.01 2.86
C TRP A 875 10.35 16.68 4.22
N SER A 876 11.52 16.45 4.81
CA SER A 876 11.96 17.16 6.02
C SER A 876 12.34 18.62 5.73
N ASN A 877 12.97 18.92 4.59
CA ASN A 877 13.22 20.30 4.15
C ASN A 877 11.92 21.08 3.88
N LEU A 878 10.82 20.38 3.64
CA LEU A 878 9.46 20.90 3.51
C LEU A 878 8.62 20.74 4.80
N TYR A 879 9.25 20.47 5.94
CA TYR A 879 8.65 20.32 7.28
C TYR A 879 7.46 19.35 7.34
N PHE A 880 7.45 18.32 6.48
CA PHE A 880 6.33 17.38 6.30
C PHE A 880 4.95 18.04 6.08
N CYS A 881 4.92 19.27 5.55
CA CYS A 881 3.75 20.15 5.55
C CYS A 881 2.47 19.52 4.99
N GLY A 882 2.58 18.78 3.87
CA GLY A 882 1.44 18.07 3.28
C GLY A 882 0.91 16.92 4.15
N HIS A 883 1.78 16.16 4.81
CA HIS A 883 1.38 15.10 5.74
C HIS A 883 0.71 15.67 6.98
N LEU A 884 1.24 16.75 7.54
CA LEU A 884 0.62 17.48 8.65
C LEU A 884 -0.77 18.01 8.26
N ALA A 885 -0.91 18.62 7.07
CA ALA A 885 -2.20 19.08 6.55
C ALA A 885 -3.22 17.94 6.39
N ILE A 886 -2.80 16.77 5.88
CA ILE A 886 -3.64 15.57 5.79
C ILE A 886 -4.05 15.08 7.18
N LEU A 887 -3.12 15.02 8.13
CA LEU A 887 -3.32 14.53 9.49
C LEU A 887 -4.27 15.44 10.28
N PHE A 888 -3.98 16.74 10.38
CA PHE A 888 -4.83 17.71 11.07
C PHE A 888 -6.24 17.77 10.46
N SER A 889 -6.37 17.68 9.14
CA SER A 889 -7.70 17.62 8.50
C SER A 889 -8.45 16.32 8.83
N HIS A 890 -7.77 15.19 8.94
CA HIS A 890 -8.40 13.93 9.40
C HIS A 890 -8.84 14.03 10.86
N ILE A 891 -8.03 14.61 11.74
CA ILE A 891 -8.32 14.84 13.16
C ILE A 891 -9.51 15.80 13.30
N ALA A 892 -9.54 16.93 12.58
CA ALA A 892 -10.68 17.86 12.61
C ALA A 892 -12.00 17.17 12.22
N PHE A 893 -11.99 16.32 11.18
CA PHE A 893 -13.18 15.52 10.83
C PHE A 893 -13.53 14.43 11.84
N PHE A 894 -12.58 13.93 12.63
CA PHE A 894 -12.82 12.98 13.73
C PHE A 894 -13.43 13.70 14.95
N LEU A 895 -12.88 14.87 15.31
CA LEU A 895 -13.39 15.78 16.36
C LEU A 895 -14.69 16.52 15.99
N GLY A 896 -15.41 16.06 14.96
CA GLY A 896 -16.77 16.54 14.68
C GLY A 896 -16.91 17.72 13.70
N ALA A 897 -15.86 18.17 12.99
CA ALA A 897 -15.99 19.26 12.01
C ALA A 897 -17.08 18.99 10.94
N GLY A 898 -17.34 17.73 10.59
CA GLY A 898 -18.44 17.35 9.69
C GLY A 898 -19.84 17.66 10.24
N ILE A 899 -20.01 17.77 11.57
CA ILE A 899 -21.25 18.22 12.23
C ILE A 899 -21.35 19.75 12.13
N VAL A 900 -20.25 20.47 12.37
CA VAL A 900 -20.18 21.93 12.21
C VAL A 900 -20.55 22.35 10.78
N CYS A 901 -19.98 21.68 9.76
CA CYS A 901 -20.34 21.91 8.37
C CYS A 901 -21.85 21.72 8.10
N LYS A 902 -22.47 20.65 8.63
CA LYS A 902 -23.93 20.43 8.49
C LYS A 902 -24.75 21.56 9.14
N LYS A 903 -24.34 22.04 10.31
CA LYS A 903 -25.00 23.17 10.99
C LYS A 903 -24.91 24.45 10.15
N ILE A 904 -23.76 24.72 9.54
CA ILE A 904 -23.58 25.85 8.61
C ILE A 904 -24.50 25.72 7.38
N VAL A 905 -24.63 24.53 6.78
CA VAL A 905 -25.55 24.28 5.65
C VAL A 905 -27.01 24.63 6.02
N SER A 906 -27.50 24.19 7.19
CA SER A 906 -28.85 24.53 7.65
C SER A 906 -29.05 26.03 7.88
N VAL A 907 -28.04 26.75 8.38
CA VAL A 907 -28.08 28.23 8.55
C VAL A 907 -27.92 28.99 7.22
N GLY A 908 -27.43 28.32 6.16
CA GLY A 908 -27.34 28.84 4.81
C GLY A 908 -28.66 28.84 4.01
N GLY A 909 -29.74 28.32 4.59
CA GLY A 909 -31.00 28.08 3.88
C GLY A 909 -31.00 26.79 3.04
N GLY A 910 -29.98 25.95 3.18
CA GLY A 910 -29.99 24.61 2.60
C GLY A 910 -30.86 23.67 3.42
N SER A 911 -31.90 23.10 2.81
CA SER A 911 -32.63 21.98 3.42
C SER A 911 -31.68 20.80 3.63
N VAL A 912 -31.76 20.13 4.78
CA VAL A 912 -30.91 18.98 5.10
C VAL A 912 -31.44 17.70 4.44
N GLU A 913 -31.84 17.80 3.17
CA GLU A 913 -32.07 16.64 2.32
C GLU A 913 -30.72 16.02 1.98
N THR A 914 -30.34 15.04 2.80
CA THR A 914 -29.15 14.23 2.58
C THR A 914 -29.10 13.71 1.15
N GLU A 915 -27.88 13.55 0.62
CA GLU A 915 -27.61 13.20 -0.79
C GLU A 915 -28.40 11.94 -1.25
N GLU A 916 -28.68 11.02 -0.33
CA GLU A 916 -29.50 9.82 -0.56
C GLU A 916 -31.00 10.10 -0.77
N VAL A 917 -31.56 11.15 -0.16
CA VAL A 917 -32.95 11.59 -0.38
C VAL A 917 -33.10 12.21 -1.75
N MET A 918 -32.18 13.10 -2.17
CA MET A 918 -32.21 13.66 -3.53
C MET A 918 -31.99 12.58 -4.61
N VAL A 919 -31.08 11.62 -4.38
CA VAL A 919 -30.90 10.48 -5.32
C VAL A 919 -32.13 9.56 -5.34
N LYS A 920 -32.80 9.31 -4.21
CA LYS A 920 -34.08 8.59 -4.18
C LYS A 920 -35.18 9.35 -4.94
N LYS A 921 -35.38 10.65 -4.66
CA LYS A 921 -36.35 11.49 -5.38
C LYS A 921 -36.09 11.48 -6.89
N LYS A 922 -34.84 11.66 -7.32
CA LYS A 922 -34.49 11.67 -8.76
C LYS A 922 -34.72 10.30 -9.43
N LYS A 923 -34.50 9.18 -8.71
CA LYS A 923 -34.88 7.85 -9.21
C LYS A 923 -36.40 7.63 -9.28
N ILE A 924 -37.16 8.11 -8.29
CA ILE A 924 -38.63 7.99 -8.26
C ILE A 924 -39.27 8.86 -9.35
N PHE A 925 -38.68 10.02 -9.66
CA PHE A 925 -39.14 10.89 -10.76
C PHE A 925 -38.91 10.23 -12.13
N ILE A 926 -37.79 9.53 -12.30
CA ILE A 926 -37.43 8.73 -13.50
C ILE A 926 -38.12 7.34 -13.51
N SER A 927 -39.04 7.07 -12.57
CA SER A 927 -39.93 5.90 -12.61
C SER A 927 -41.42 6.28 -12.53
N LYS A 928 -41.74 7.55 -12.84
CA LYS A 928 -43.09 8.09 -12.99
C LYS A 928 -43.27 8.89 -14.30
N HIS A 929 -42.22 8.99 -15.09
CA HIS A 929 -42.11 9.46 -16.46
C HIS A 929 -41.19 8.50 -17.20
#